data_AF-A0A1M6SIC4-F1
#
_entry.id   AF-A0A1M6SIC4-F1
#
_cell.length_a   1.000
_cell.length_b   1.000
_cell.length_c   1.000
_cell.angle_alpha   90.00
_cell.angle_beta   90.00
_cell.angle_gamma   90.00
#
_symmetry.space_group_name_H-M   'P 1'
#
loop_
_entity.id
_entity.type
_entity.pdbx_description
1 polymer ?
#
loop_
_entity_poly.entity_id
_entity_poly.type
_entity_poly.pdbx_seq_one_letter_code
_entity_poly.pdbx_strand_id
1 'polypeptide(L)'
;MKYIIEICVAIDIAILGIAYPILIDKISNIGQKYNSEYLPNVFDSEYPDNKAIGRISIFQLILILTLISFVFQIFLFEPIDYLKGNVIVENSADILVFTLTLFLTGSFFYWVNKIMLFQGKASELLKYLINKYDNKKEEDQSKTYLLKTINEFALFAIEKQDIHLQESLLDFYFEQFQRFKENHDEEVGPEFPFDLYYITNEIIESSVNHQNKKLKALEHRATSGTWFYGESFKFAKISRSTYTWLWRNLITSSNHKSLIANYWSSASQYFNYSLSGVMPEYGEGGISNQSEIDKVEKERKHFLELNYALGGLLYHKDEHNTLKYILSFSQSQPPSYPLLPQTMDEIFYWFEHFSNAFKLRADPIEYKYAFPEIDNLGISRSVVHNICLYISLLFVRQFTQQTIYVFQDFKIFHNLTDDLQELYSYNDRLPYFKNCVEAILSNQTLLNTLDYQVEREEVLSTFDGLAKKIKNKIDVTKLHANLSEEKIETFKNSTRKIIKDAFDQYKTIENKKDFTNVDDRIISSINGEVIVSSKSSFTDNDIPNINYDTVFAQSIANRKIKYFIPNSFLLARTDKYLIERIRLIDGLERIIKDPKGKVIVAIGPGYDTKQLIAESKFKDILIEIPSTNNRLNDTFFILDKRDLPKFDSKELLQKEIDKFGLTPLDDTYKLYSAVVDINLEENKALKEEFSTNDEKELKVLILISFIFLIKWKKDRKVIMLGLTSPYQERGIVNTIEDLSELN
;
A
#
# COMPACT_ATOMS: atom_id res chain seq x y z
N MET A 1 50.06 62.01 34.45
CA MET A 1 48.84 61.26 34.08
C MET A 1 47.56 62.09 34.05
N LYS A 2 47.46 63.23 34.75
CA LYS A 2 46.22 64.05 34.83
C LYS A 2 45.54 64.37 33.48
N TYR A 3 46.29 64.83 32.48
CA TYR A 3 45.75 65.11 31.14
C TYR A 3 45.30 63.86 30.37
N ILE A 4 45.90 62.69 30.63
CA ILE A 4 45.55 61.44 29.94
C ILE A 4 44.17 60.96 30.41
N ILE A 5 43.87 61.10 31.70
CA ILE A 5 42.57 60.70 32.26
C ILE A 5 41.45 61.61 31.75
N GLU A 6 41.68 62.93 31.70
CA GLU A 6 40.69 63.87 31.14
C GLU A 6 40.34 63.52 29.67
N ILE A 7 41.34 63.12 28.88
CA ILE A 7 41.14 62.64 27.51
C ILE A 7 40.34 61.32 27.50
N CYS A 8 40.70 60.34 28.34
CA CYS A 8 39.99 59.05 28.44
C CYS A 8 38.51 59.24 28.82
N VAL A 9 38.24 60.06 29.83
CA VAL A 9 36.86 60.37 30.27
C VAL A 9 36.06 61.05 29.15
N ALA A 10 36.67 61.99 28.41
CA ALA A 10 36.00 62.63 27.28
C ALA A 10 35.65 61.65 26.16
N ILE A 11 36.55 60.71 25.84
CA ILE A 11 36.33 59.66 24.83
C ILE A 11 35.19 58.73 25.28
N ASP A 12 35.21 58.27 26.53
CA ASP A 12 34.21 57.33 27.05
C ASP A 12 32.82 57.96 27.11
N ILE A 13 32.72 59.24 27.48
CA ILE A 13 31.46 60.00 27.44
C ILE A 13 30.97 60.18 26.00
N ALA A 14 31.86 60.45 25.04
CA ALA A 14 31.47 60.56 23.63
C ALA A 14 30.95 59.23 23.07
N ILE A 15 31.59 58.10 23.43
CA ILE A 15 31.15 56.76 23.06
C ILE A 15 29.78 56.47 23.66
N LEU A 16 29.59 56.68 24.97
CA LEU A 16 28.34 56.40 25.67
C LEU A 16 27.18 57.30 25.22
N GLY A 17 27.43 58.61 25.12
CA GLY A 17 26.39 59.62 24.95
C GLY A 17 25.97 59.86 23.50
N ILE A 18 26.88 59.71 22.54
CA ILE A 18 26.63 60.03 21.13
C ILE A 18 26.72 58.78 20.27
N ALA A 19 27.84 58.06 20.31
CA ALA A 19 28.08 57.00 19.35
C ALA A 19 27.22 55.74 19.61
N TYR A 20 27.06 55.35 20.87
CA TYR A 20 26.36 54.13 21.25
C TYR A 20 24.87 54.14 20.84
N PRO A 21 24.07 55.20 21.09
CA PRO A 21 22.69 55.27 20.62
C PRO A 21 22.55 55.19 19.09
N ILE A 22 23.46 55.83 18.35
CA ILE A 22 23.46 55.81 16.87
C ILE A 22 23.71 54.38 16.35
N LEU A 23 24.64 53.66 16.98
CA LEU A 23 24.94 52.28 16.57
C LEU A 23 23.79 51.32 16.90
N ILE A 24 23.10 51.48 18.03
CA ILE A 24 21.91 50.68 18.35
C ILE A 24 20.83 50.86 17.29
N ASP A 25 20.53 52.10 16.87
CA ASP A 25 19.54 52.36 15.82
C ASP A 25 19.94 51.70 14.48
N LYS A 26 21.23 51.70 14.14
CA LYS A 26 21.72 50.98 12.96
C LYS A 26 21.61 49.46 13.10
N ILE A 27 21.79 48.90 14.30
CA ILE A 27 21.66 47.47 14.56
C ILE A 27 20.20 47.02 14.43
N SER A 28 19.25 47.78 15.00
CA SER A 28 17.82 47.45 14.88
C SER A 28 17.31 47.40 13.43
N ASN A 29 18.00 48.10 12.53
CA ASN A 29 17.66 48.15 11.10
C ASN A 29 18.40 47.11 10.23
N ILE A 30 19.26 46.25 10.80
CA ILE A 30 20.04 45.26 10.02
C ILE A 30 19.12 44.27 9.30
N GLY A 31 18.18 43.65 10.02
CA GLY A 31 17.25 42.68 9.42
C GLY A 31 16.31 43.31 8.38
N GLN A 32 15.80 44.51 8.67
CA GLN A 32 14.86 45.22 7.81
C GLN A 32 15.43 45.52 6.41
N LYS A 33 16.73 45.81 6.31
CA LYS A 33 17.36 46.15 5.03
C LYS A 33 17.32 45.00 4.02
N TYR A 34 17.45 43.76 4.50
CA TYR A 34 17.52 42.56 3.66
C TYR A 34 16.27 41.68 3.75
N ASN A 35 15.20 42.17 4.39
CA ASN A 35 14.00 41.37 4.70
C ASN A 35 14.34 40.05 5.43
N SER A 36 15.29 40.08 6.36
CA SER A 36 15.79 38.90 7.06
C SER A 36 15.43 38.91 8.54
N GLU A 37 14.77 37.85 9.01
CA GLU A 37 14.42 37.67 10.42
C GLU A 37 15.58 37.04 11.20
N TYR A 38 16.43 36.23 10.56
CA TYR A 38 17.52 35.51 11.22
C TYR A 38 18.87 36.25 11.21
N LEU A 39 19.08 37.22 10.32
CA LEU A 39 20.32 38.00 10.26
C LEU A 39 20.63 38.74 11.58
N PRO A 40 19.65 39.35 12.30
CA PRO A 40 19.90 39.92 13.62
C PRO A 40 20.41 38.88 14.61
N ASN A 41 19.87 37.66 14.62
CA ASN A 41 20.35 36.58 15.50
C ASN A 41 21.79 36.17 15.18
N VAL A 42 22.17 36.18 13.90
CA VAL A 42 23.56 35.93 13.49
C VAL A 42 24.46 37.06 13.99
N PHE A 43 24.04 38.31 13.88
CA PHE A 43 24.78 39.48 14.39
C PHE A 43 24.96 39.42 15.92
N ASP A 44 23.87 39.19 16.66
CA ASP A 44 23.84 39.04 18.13
C ASP A 44 24.73 37.89 18.64
N SER A 45 25.10 36.94 17.78
CA SER A 45 25.99 35.82 18.14
C SER A 45 27.49 36.18 18.02
N GLU A 46 27.83 37.33 17.44
CA GLU A 46 29.20 37.73 17.14
C GLU A 46 29.75 38.75 18.13
N TYR A 47 31.07 38.67 18.39
CA TYR A 47 31.76 39.71 19.15
C TYR A 47 31.62 41.08 18.46
N PRO A 48 31.41 42.18 19.20
CA PRO A 48 31.30 42.29 20.65
C PRO A 48 29.84 42.27 21.16
N ASP A 49 28.87 41.96 20.30
CA ASP A 49 27.44 41.98 20.65
C ASP A 49 26.95 40.66 21.27
N ASN A 50 27.77 39.62 21.17
CA ASN A 50 27.53 38.35 21.84
C ASN A 50 27.27 38.50 23.34
N LYS A 51 26.25 37.77 23.82
CA LYS A 51 25.79 37.83 25.20
C LYS A 51 26.84 37.22 26.14
N ALA A 52 27.27 37.99 27.14
CA ALA A 52 28.26 37.59 28.12
C ALA A 52 27.60 37.07 29.41
N ILE A 53 26.78 37.92 30.04
CA ILE A 53 26.10 37.64 31.32
C ILE A 53 24.62 37.96 31.16
N GLY A 54 23.79 36.92 31.09
CA GLY A 54 22.34 37.08 30.91
C GLY A 54 22.00 37.80 29.60
N ARG A 55 21.46 39.03 29.71
CA ARG A 55 21.09 39.88 28.56
C ARG A 55 22.13 40.95 28.21
N ILE A 56 23.27 40.98 28.90
CA ILE A 56 24.31 42.01 28.71
C ILE A 56 25.32 41.52 27.66
N SER A 57 25.55 42.31 26.61
CA SER A 57 26.56 42.00 25.57
C SER A 57 27.99 42.24 26.08
N ILE A 58 29.00 41.62 25.44
CA ILE A 58 30.41 41.85 25.83
C ILE A 58 30.77 43.34 25.74
N PHE A 59 30.29 44.06 24.72
CA PHE A 59 30.48 45.50 24.61
C PHE A 59 29.90 46.25 25.81
N GLN A 60 28.65 45.95 26.21
CA GLN A 60 28.02 46.55 27.38
C GLN A 60 28.76 46.23 28.67
N LEU A 61 29.30 45.01 28.80
CA LEU A 61 30.10 44.62 29.96
C LEU A 61 31.40 45.43 30.04
N ILE A 62 32.10 45.61 28.93
CA ILE A 62 33.31 46.45 28.86
C ILE A 62 32.97 47.89 29.26
N LEU A 63 31.89 48.43 28.72
CA LEU A 63 31.41 49.78 29.02
C LEU A 63 31.01 49.95 30.50
N ILE A 64 30.36 48.95 31.11
CA ILE A 64 30.03 48.98 32.54
C ILE A 64 31.31 48.93 33.38
N LEU A 65 32.27 48.08 33.03
CA LEU A 65 33.56 47.99 33.72
C LEU A 65 34.37 49.29 33.60
N THR A 66 34.36 49.95 32.43
CA THR A 66 35.03 51.24 32.26
C THR A 66 34.38 52.32 33.11
N LEU A 67 33.04 52.37 33.18
CA LEU A 67 32.33 53.32 34.03
C LEU A 67 32.57 53.07 35.53
N ILE A 68 32.61 51.80 35.95
CA ILE A 68 32.94 51.43 37.33
C ILE A 68 34.37 51.83 37.68
N SER A 69 35.31 51.79 36.71
CA SER A 69 36.69 52.19 36.97
C SER A 69 36.84 53.65 37.42
N PHE A 70 35.97 54.55 36.95
CA PHE A 70 35.97 55.94 37.37
C PHE A 70 35.64 56.14 38.85
N VAL A 71 34.95 55.19 39.49
CA VAL A 71 34.67 55.24 40.94
C VAL A 71 35.98 55.29 41.74
N PHE A 72 36.98 54.51 41.33
CA PHE A 72 38.29 54.52 41.99
C PHE A 72 39.01 55.87 41.87
N GLN A 73 38.73 56.60 40.78
CA GLN A 73 39.27 57.92 40.51
C GLN A 73 38.56 59.03 41.28
N ILE A 74 37.23 58.94 41.40
CA ILE A 74 36.39 59.93 42.08
C ILE A 74 36.62 59.91 43.60
N PHE A 75 36.76 58.71 44.18
CA PHE A 75 36.88 58.54 45.64
C PHE A 75 38.33 58.53 46.16
N LEU A 76 39.34 58.67 45.28
CA LEU A 76 40.77 58.77 45.64
C LEU A 76 41.21 57.71 46.67
N PHE A 77 40.92 56.44 46.42
CA PHE A 77 41.32 55.36 47.35
C PHE A 77 42.85 55.28 47.47
N GLU A 78 43.36 55.32 48.71
CA GLU A 78 44.80 55.19 48.95
C GLU A 78 45.29 53.76 48.65
N PRO A 79 46.49 53.60 48.06
CA PRO A 79 47.06 52.28 47.78
C PRO A 79 47.37 51.54 49.08
N ILE A 80 47.22 50.20 49.05
CA ILE A 80 47.47 49.31 50.19
C ILE A 80 48.89 49.57 50.74
N ASP A 81 48.98 49.89 52.03
CA ASP A 81 50.20 50.38 52.71
C ASP A 81 51.45 49.51 52.49
N TYR A 82 51.28 48.20 52.30
CA TYR A 82 52.37 47.23 52.14
C TYR A 82 53.11 47.34 50.79
N LEU A 83 52.55 48.03 49.79
CA LEU A 83 53.08 48.10 48.41
C LEU A 83 53.55 49.51 48.00
N LYS A 84 53.67 50.44 48.96
CA LYS A 84 54.16 51.81 48.71
C LYS A 84 55.60 51.81 48.17
N GLY A 85 55.87 52.56 47.11
CA GLY A 85 57.17 52.63 46.42
C GLY A 85 57.25 51.97 45.03
N ASN A 86 56.21 51.23 44.61
CA ASN A 86 56.13 50.67 43.26
C ASN A 86 55.25 51.56 42.36
N VAL A 87 55.85 52.13 41.30
CA VAL A 87 55.20 53.08 40.36
C VAL A 87 53.90 52.55 39.77
N ILE A 88 53.79 51.22 39.61
CA ILE A 88 52.60 50.56 39.05
C ILE A 88 51.44 50.56 40.05
N VAL A 89 51.72 50.38 41.34
CA VAL A 89 50.69 50.33 42.39
C VAL A 89 50.21 51.74 42.74
N GLU A 90 51.11 52.72 42.72
CA GLU A 90 50.76 54.11 43.01
C GLU A 90 49.90 54.74 41.91
N ASN A 91 50.04 54.29 40.66
CA ASN A 91 49.25 54.76 39.52
C ASN A 91 48.24 53.72 39.03
N SER A 92 47.89 52.74 39.86
CA SER A 92 47.09 51.59 39.42
C SER A 92 45.70 51.99 38.92
N ALA A 93 45.07 53.01 39.53
CA ALA A 93 43.78 53.52 39.11
C ALA A 93 43.85 54.21 37.72
N ASP A 94 44.85 55.06 37.51
CA ASP A 94 45.11 55.72 36.22
C ASP A 94 45.39 54.71 35.11
N ILE A 95 46.21 53.70 35.39
CA ILE A 95 46.55 52.62 34.45
C ILE A 95 45.31 51.77 34.14
N LEU A 96 44.49 51.48 35.13
CA LEU A 96 43.27 50.70 34.96
C LEU A 96 42.24 51.43 34.09
N VAL A 97 42.02 52.73 34.33
CA VAL A 97 41.17 53.56 33.47
C VAL A 97 41.72 53.60 32.05
N PHE A 98 43.01 53.89 31.87
CA PHE A 98 43.63 53.97 30.55
C PHE A 98 43.53 52.65 29.77
N THR A 99 43.78 51.51 30.42
CA THR A 99 43.71 50.19 29.78
C THR A 99 42.28 49.81 29.41
N LEU A 100 41.30 50.09 30.27
CA LEU A 100 39.89 49.86 29.99
C LEU A 100 39.36 50.77 28.88
N THR A 101 39.68 52.07 28.89
CA THR A 101 39.34 53.00 27.81
C THR A 101 39.98 52.57 26.49
N LEU A 102 41.22 52.08 26.49
CA LEU A 102 41.87 51.54 25.29
C LEU A 102 41.13 50.30 24.77
N PHE A 103 40.75 49.38 25.65
CA PHE A 103 40.00 48.19 25.27
C PHE A 103 38.59 48.51 24.77
N LEU A 104 37.90 49.48 25.40
CA LEU A 104 36.59 49.98 24.96
C LEU A 104 36.69 50.64 23.59
N THR A 105 37.68 51.50 23.39
CA THR A 105 37.91 52.18 22.11
C THR A 105 38.25 51.18 21.00
N GLY A 106 39.13 50.20 21.27
CA GLY A 106 39.44 49.13 20.32
C GLY A 106 38.23 48.27 19.97
N SER A 107 37.43 47.90 20.97
CA SER A 107 36.20 47.12 20.79
C SER A 107 35.13 47.92 20.03
N PHE A 108 35.05 49.23 20.27
CA PHE A 108 34.17 50.14 19.55
C PHE A 108 34.51 50.20 18.05
N PHE A 109 35.79 50.40 17.70
CA PHE A 109 36.20 50.38 16.28
C PHE A 109 35.92 49.03 15.62
N TYR A 110 36.14 47.93 16.34
CA TYR A 110 35.78 46.60 15.84
C TYR A 110 34.27 46.47 15.59
N TRP A 111 33.44 46.95 16.53
CA TRP A 111 31.99 46.95 16.41
C TRP A 111 31.48 47.78 15.23
N VAL A 112 32.05 48.98 15.02
CA VAL A 112 31.73 49.83 13.87
C VAL A 112 32.03 49.11 12.56
N ASN A 113 33.21 48.50 12.42
CA ASN A 113 33.57 47.75 11.21
C ASN A 113 32.61 46.57 10.96
N LYS A 114 32.17 45.90 12.02
CA LYS A 114 31.16 44.83 11.94
C LYS A 114 29.80 45.35 11.49
N ILE A 115 29.31 46.42 12.08
CA ILE A 115 28.04 47.05 11.68
C ILE A 115 28.14 47.51 10.21
N MET A 116 29.28 48.06 9.78
CA MET A 116 29.50 48.44 8.39
C MET A 116 29.43 47.25 7.42
N LEU A 117 29.92 46.07 7.81
CA LEU A 117 29.78 44.84 7.03
C LEU A 117 28.31 44.43 6.92
N PHE A 118 27.59 44.37 8.05
CA PHE A 118 26.18 43.96 8.09
C PHE A 118 25.23 44.98 7.45
N GLN A 119 25.58 46.27 7.44
CA GLN A 119 24.85 47.34 6.74
C GLN A 119 25.45 47.64 5.35
N GLY A 120 26.42 46.85 4.90
CA GLY A 120 27.20 47.08 3.68
C GLY A 120 26.53 46.60 2.41
N LYS A 121 27.33 46.14 1.44
CA LYS A 121 26.79 45.53 0.21
C LYS A 121 26.29 44.11 0.50
N ALA A 122 25.15 43.74 -0.07
CA ALA A 122 24.57 42.41 0.08
C ALA A 122 25.55 41.29 -0.31
N SER A 123 26.32 41.48 -1.38
CA SER A 123 27.27 40.48 -1.88
C SER A 123 28.47 40.26 -0.96
N GLU A 124 28.99 41.32 -0.35
CA GLU A 124 30.10 41.22 0.62
C GLU A 124 29.63 40.51 1.90
N LEU A 125 28.43 40.83 2.36
CA LEU A 125 27.82 40.17 3.51
C LEU A 125 27.49 38.71 3.23
N LEU A 126 26.92 38.38 2.07
CA LEU A 126 26.62 36.99 1.69
C LEU A 126 27.88 36.13 1.67
N LYS A 127 28.97 36.61 1.06
CA LYS A 127 30.26 35.91 1.06
C LYS A 127 30.80 35.68 2.47
N TYR A 128 30.63 36.67 3.35
CA TYR A 128 30.98 36.52 4.76
C TYR A 128 30.16 35.44 5.46
N LEU A 129 28.83 35.43 5.24
CA LEU A 129 27.92 34.45 5.82
C LEU A 129 28.22 33.02 5.35
N ILE A 130 28.47 32.83 4.05
CA ILE A 130 28.83 31.53 3.46
C ILE A 130 30.13 31.02 4.07
N ASN A 131 31.20 31.81 4.05
CA ASN A 131 32.47 31.41 4.65
C ASN A 131 32.33 31.06 6.15
N LYS A 132 31.48 31.79 6.89
CA LYS A 132 31.22 31.46 8.29
C LYS A 132 30.45 30.15 8.44
N TYR A 133 29.49 29.88 7.56
CA TYR A 133 28.73 28.63 7.53
C TYR A 133 29.63 27.41 7.26
N ASP A 134 30.56 27.51 6.29
CA ASP A 134 31.46 26.41 5.93
C ASP A 134 32.43 26.05 7.06
N ASN A 135 32.87 27.05 7.82
CA ASN A 135 33.77 26.86 8.97
C ASN A 135 33.06 26.37 10.24
N LYS A 136 31.72 26.23 10.25
CA LYS A 136 30.95 25.78 11.41
C LYS A 136 30.68 24.27 11.38
N LYS A 137 30.80 23.64 12.56
CA LYS A 137 30.43 22.23 12.77
C LYS A 137 28.92 22.04 12.62
N GLU A 138 28.49 20.86 12.17
CA GLU A 138 27.09 20.55 11.88
C GLU A 138 26.17 20.60 13.10
N GLU A 139 26.67 20.24 14.28
CA GLU A 139 25.90 20.19 15.53
C GLU A 139 25.64 21.57 16.16
N ASP A 140 26.22 22.64 15.61
CA ASP A 140 26.11 23.99 16.15
C ASP A 140 24.82 24.67 15.65
N GLN A 141 23.91 25.03 16.57
CA GLN A 141 22.67 25.76 16.25
C GLN A 141 22.91 27.05 15.46
N SER A 142 24.08 27.68 15.62
CA SER A 142 24.45 28.86 14.83
C SER A 142 24.58 28.55 13.33
N LYS A 143 24.88 27.31 12.95
CA LYS A 143 24.93 26.87 11.56
C LYS A 143 23.55 26.84 10.92
N THR A 144 22.51 26.44 11.66
CA THR A 144 21.11 26.50 11.21
C THR A 144 20.66 27.93 10.97
N TYR A 145 20.96 28.86 11.90
CA TYR A 145 20.64 30.27 11.71
C TYR A 145 21.35 30.87 10.49
N LEU A 146 22.61 30.48 10.24
CA LEU A 146 23.35 30.89 9.05
C LEU A 146 22.70 30.37 7.76
N LEU A 147 22.30 29.09 7.70
CA LEU A 147 21.60 28.53 6.53
C LEU A 147 20.30 29.28 6.26
N LYS A 148 19.48 29.49 7.29
CA LYS A 148 18.22 30.23 7.17
C LYS A 148 18.43 31.67 6.70
N THR A 149 19.47 32.33 7.21
CA THR A 149 19.85 33.67 6.73
C THR A 149 20.27 33.64 5.26
N ILE A 150 21.07 32.67 4.82
CA ILE A 150 21.47 32.53 3.41
C ILE A 150 20.24 32.25 2.53
N ASN A 151 19.29 31.46 3.01
CA ASN A 151 18.01 31.21 2.34
C ASN A 151 17.21 32.51 2.16
N GLU A 152 17.08 33.35 3.20
CA GLU A 152 16.43 34.66 3.10
C GLU A 152 17.15 35.57 2.10
N PHE A 153 18.48 35.51 2.02
CA PHE A 153 19.25 36.24 0.99
C PHE A 153 18.92 35.76 -0.44
N ALA A 154 18.62 34.47 -0.64
CA ALA A 154 18.17 33.97 -1.94
C ALA A 154 16.80 34.52 -2.33
N LEU A 155 15.87 34.59 -1.37
CA LEU A 155 14.56 35.20 -1.59
C LEU A 155 14.68 36.70 -1.86
N PHE A 156 15.47 37.41 -1.06
CA PHE A 156 15.78 38.82 -1.24
C PHE A 156 16.39 39.09 -2.64
N ALA A 157 17.30 38.22 -3.11
CA ALA A 157 17.91 38.35 -4.42
C ALA A 157 16.86 38.28 -5.54
N ILE A 158 15.88 37.38 -5.43
CA ILE A 158 14.77 37.24 -6.38
C ILE A 158 13.83 38.44 -6.29
N GLU A 159 13.39 38.83 -5.09
CA GLU A 159 12.48 39.97 -4.89
C GLU A 159 13.06 41.29 -5.42
N LYS A 160 14.35 41.55 -5.14
CA LYS A 160 15.04 42.79 -5.58
C LYS A 160 15.68 42.68 -6.95
N GLN A 161 15.66 41.49 -7.55
CA GLN A 161 16.28 41.21 -8.84
C GLN A 161 17.79 41.57 -8.85
N ASP A 162 18.50 41.25 -7.76
CA ASP A 162 19.93 41.53 -7.57
C ASP A 162 20.81 40.40 -8.14
N ILE A 163 21.35 40.60 -9.34
CA ILE A 163 22.21 39.64 -10.03
C ILE A 163 23.51 39.38 -9.27
N HIS A 164 24.00 40.35 -8.48
CA HIS A 164 25.30 40.25 -7.83
C HIS A 164 25.37 39.15 -6.75
N LEU A 165 24.21 38.65 -6.30
CA LEU A 165 24.11 37.56 -5.34
C LEU A 165 24.06 36.19 -6.02
N GLN A 166 23.70 36.14 -7.31
CA GLN A 166 23.30 34.91 -7.98
C GLN A 166 24.41 33.86 -8.04
N GLU A 167 25.63 34.25 -8.41
CA GLU A 167 26.78 33.34 -8.53
C GLU A 167 27.11 32.69 -7.18
N SER A 168 27.27 33.51 -6.12
CA SER A 168 27.58 33.00 -4.78
C SER A 168 26.48 32.12 -4.20
N LEU A 169 25.21 32.39 -4.50
CA LEU A 169 24.09 31.52 -4.11
C LEU A 169 24.11 30.19 -4.87
N LEU A 170 24.35 30.23 -6.19
CA LEU A 170 24.40 29.02 -7.02
C LEU A 170 25.52 28.08 -6.57
N ASP A 171 26.72 28.62 -6.34
CA ASP A 171 27.87 27.83 -5.86
C ASP A 171 27.58 27.22 -4.49
N PHE A 172 27.06 28.03 -3.56
CA PHE A 172 26.67 27.57 -2.23
C PHE A 172 25.68 26.40 -2.29
N TYR A 173 24.55 26.56 -2.99
CA TYR A 173 23.56 25.48 -3.07
C TYR A 173 24.10 24.27 -3.81
N PHE A 174 24.86 24.46 -4.89
CA PHE A 174 25.48 23.34 -5.59
C PHE A 174 26.34 22.50 -4.64
N GLU A 175 27.22 23.12 -3.86
CA GLU A 175 28.06 22.43 -2.89
C GLU A 175 27.24 21.73 -1.80
N GLN A 176 26.20 22.38 -1.26
CA GLN A 176 25.35 21.78 -0.24
C GLN A 176 24.63 20.53 -0.78
N PHE A 177 23.98 20.63 -1.94
CA PHE A 177 23.26 19.50 -2.53
C PHE A 177 24.23 18.37 -2.95
N GLN A 178 25.41 18.69 -3.48
CA GLN A 178 26.41 17.67 -3.81
C GLN A 178 26.91 16.93 -2.57
N ARG A 179 27.16 17.63 -1.47
CA ARG A 179 27.63 17.03 -0.22
C ARG A 179 26.67 15.97 0.32
N PHE A 180 25.37 16.20 0.25
CA PHE A 180 24.37 15.20 0.65
C PHE A 180 24.25 14.04 -0.34
N LYS A 181 24.49 14.29 -1.64
CA LYS A 181 24.51 13.24 -2.67
C LYS A 181 25.76 12.36 -2.60
N GLU A 182 26.89 12.85 -2.10
CA GLU A 182 28.09 12.02 -1.93
C GLU A 182 28.03 11.18 -0.65
N ASN A 183 27.29 11.63 0.37
CA ASN A 183 27.26 11.02 1.70
C ASN A 183 25.89 10.36 2.00
N HIS A 184 25.40 9.48 1.13
CA HIS A 184 24.11 8.79 1.32
C HIS A 184 24.21 7.28 1.13
N ASP A 185 23.16 6.58 1.58
CA ASP A 185 22.95 5.16 1.32
C ASP A 185 22.35 4.96 -0.08
N GLU A 186 23.06 4.24 -0.95
CA GLU A 186 22.66 3.94 -2.33
C GLU A 186 21.31 3.19 -2.43
N GLU A 187 20.88 2.51 -1.37
CA GLU A 187 19.58 1.82 -1.33
C GLU A 187 18.41 2.77 -1.03
N VAL A 188 18.65 3.89 -0.35
CA VAL A 188 17.58 4.84 0.04
C VAL A 188 17.51 6.04 -0.90
N GLY A 189 18.67 6.45 -1.44
CA GLY A 189 18.81 7.73 -2.14
C GLY A 189 19.08 8.89 -1.16
N PRO A 190 19.55 10.05 -1.65
CA PRO A 190 19.91 11.17 -0.81
C PRO A 190 18.68 11.80 -0.15
N GLU A 191 18.79 12.12 1.14
CA GLU A 191 17.80 12.92 1.87
C GLU A 191 18.42 14.25 2.27
N PHE A 192 17.71 15.35 1.97
CA PHE A 192 18.17 16.70 2.26
C PHE A 192 17.52 17.24 3.55
N PRO A 193 18.20 18.13 4.30
CA PRO A 193 17.56 18.86 5.39
C PRO A 193 16.32 19.63 4.91
N PHE A 194 15.33 19.76 5.79
CA PHE A 194 14.08 20.48 5.49
C PHE A 194 14.33 21.86 4.88
N ASP A 195 15.28 22.63 5.42
CA ASP A 195 15.60 23.98 4.95
C ASP A 195 16.06 23.99 3.47
N LEU A 196 16.74 22.94 2.98
CA LEU A 196 17.16 22.83 1.59
C LEU A 196 16.00 22.44 0.67
N TYR A 197 15.10 21.57 1.11
CA TYR A 197 13.90 21.29 0.33
C TYR A 197 13.00 22.53 0.24
N TYR A 198 12.76 23.17 1.39
CA TYR A 198 11.87 24.30 1.54
C TYR A 198 12.32 25.49 0.69
N ILE A 199 13.62 25.84 0.71
CA ILE A 199 14.12 26.96 -0.09
C ILE A 199 13.93 26.76 -1.60
N THR A 200 13.97 25.52 -2.12
CA THR A 200 13.68 25.30 -3.54
C THR A 200 12.23 25.67 -3.88
N ASN A 201 11.28 25.34 -3.01
CA ASN A 201 9.87 25.66 -3.20
C ASN A 201 9.63 27.17 -3.09
N GLU A 202 10.22 27.80 -2.09
CA GLU A 202 10.12 29.26 -1.86
C GLU A 202 10.76 30.06 -3.01
N ILE A 203 11.87 29.59 -3.59
CA ILE A 203 12.46 30.21 -4.79
C ILE A 203 11.47 30.15 -5.96
N ILE A 204 10.77 29.03 -6.15
CA ILE A 204 9.76 28.88 -7.22
C ILE A 204 8.59 29.81 -6.95
N GLU A 205 8.04 29.82 -5.74
CA GLU A 205 6.92 30.67 -5.35
C GLU A 205 7.27 32.16 -5.48
N SER A 206 8.44 32.57 -4.97
CA SER A 206 8.91 33.95 -5.09
C SER A 206 9.14 34.35 -6.54
N SER A 207 9.64 33.44 -7.39
CA SER A 207 9.83 33.69 -8.83
C SER A 207 8.50 33.88 -9.57
N VAL A 208 7.48 33.09 -9.19
CA VAL A 208 6.10 33.22 -9.70
C VAL A 208 5.50 34.56 -9.29
N ASN A 209 5.57 34.92 -8.01
CA ASN A 209 4.94 36.12 -7.46
C ASN A 209 5.59 37.42 -7.96
N HIS A 210 6.91 37.43 -8.17
CA HIS A 210 7.67 38.64 -8.52
C HIS A 210 8.06 38.75 -10.01
N GLN A 211 7.68 37.78 -10.85
CA GLN A 211 8.08 37.69 -12.27
C GLN A 211 9.59 37.83 -12.46
N ASN A 212 10.35 36.81 -12.08
CA ASN A 212 11.80 36.85 -12.14
C ASN A 212 12.33 37.02 -13.58
N LYS A 213 13.04 38.13 -13.82
CA LYS A 213 13.58 38.50 -15.15
C LYS A 213 15.07 38.34 -15.23
N LYS A 214 15.78 38.55 -14.12
CA LYS A 214 17.24 38.64 -14.06
C LYS A 214 17.90 37.38 -13.49
N LEU A 215 17.34 36.77 -12.45
CA LEU A 215 17.94 35.61 -11.76
C LEU A 215 17.48 34.28 -12.36
N LYS A 216 17.51 34.15 -13.69
CA LYS A 216 16.98 32.97 -14.38
C LYS A 216 17.73 31.68 -14.05
N ALA A 217 19.04 31.74 -13.82
CA ALA A 217 19.80 30.53 -13.51
C ALA A 217 19.47 29.98 -12.11
N LEU A 218 19.16 30.85 -11.14
CA LEU A 218 18.74 30.40 -9.80
C LEU A 218 17.36 29.76 -9.85
N GLU A 219 16.40 30.41 -10.53
CA GLU A 219 15.08 29.84 -10.81
C GLU A 219 15.16 28.52 -11.57
N HIS A 220 15.99 28.47 -12.62
CA HIS A 220 16.16 27.26 -13.42
C HIS A 220 16.64 26.09 -12.56
N ARG A 221 17.63 26.29 -11.68
CA ARG A 221 18.11 25.20 -10.80
C ARG A 221 17.05 24.71 -9.82
N ALA A 222 16.27 25.61 -9.23
CA ALA A 222 15.15 25.24 -8.35
C ALA A 222 14.01 24.53 -9.09
N THR A 223 13.59 25.06 -10.24
CA THR A 223 12.44 24.56 -11.01
C THR A 223 12.75 23.29 -11.79
N SER A 224 13.97 23.13 -12.29
CA SER A 224 14.37 21.94 -13.06
C SER A 224 14.38 20.67 -12.22
N GLY A 225 14.59 20.77 -10.90
CA GLY A 225 14.80 19.63 -10.01
C GLY A 225 16.24 19.10 -10.03
N THR A 226 17.15 19.75 -10.78
CA THR A 226 18.57 19.38 -10.90
C THR A 226 19.33 19.35 -9.57
N TRP A 227 18.94 20.19 -8.61
CA TRP A 227 19.50 20.11 -7.25
C TRP A 227 19.17 18.79 -6.55
N PHE A 228 17.99 18.23 -6.79
CA PHE A 228 17.53 17.02 -6.13
C PHE A 228 18.12 15.73 -6.72
N TYR A 229 17.95 15.50 -8.01
CA TYR A 229 18.42 14.26 -8.66
C TYR A 229 19.81 14.40 -9.30
N GLY A 230 20.37 15.60 -9.36
CA GLY A 230 21.74 15.86 -9.81
C GLY A 230 21.91 15.95 -11.33
N GLU A 231 23.15 16.26 -11.73
CA GLU A 231 23.57 16.38 -13.14
C GLU A 231 24.51 15.26 -13.58
N SER A 232 24.71 14.26 -12.72
CA SER A 232 25.59 13.13 -13.03
C SER A 232 24.89 12.11 -13.93
N PHE A 233 25.62 11.59 -14.92
CA PHE A 233 25.19 10.46 -15.75
C PHE A 233 25.25 9.10 -15.04
N LYS A 234 25.38 9.09 -13.72
CA LYS A 234 25.35 7.88 -12.89
C LYS A 234 23.94 7.62 -12.39
N PHE A 235 23.62 6.35 -12.17
CA PHE A 235 22.39 5.96 -11.49
C PHE A 235 22.33 6.62 -10.10
N ALA A 236 21.21 7.29 -9.83
CA ALA A 236 20.94 7.95 -8.57
C ALA A 236 19.47 7.73 -8.22
N LYS A 237 19.21 6.90 -7.21
CA LYS A 237 17.87 6.65 -6.71
C LYS A 237 17.32 7.89 -6.00
N ILE A 238 16.05 8.21 -6.20
CA ILE A 238 15.39 9.34 -5.54
C ILE A 238 14.70 8.87 -4.26
N SER A 239 14.99 9.52 -3.14
CA SER A 239 14.34 9.22 -1.87
C SER A 239 12.85 9.61 -1.87
N ARG A 240 12.04 8.96 -1.02
CA ARG A 240 10.60 9.24 -0.90
C ARG A 240 10.34 10.72 -0.57
N SER A 241 11.12 11.27 0.36
CA SER A 241 11.07 12.68 0.76
C SER A 241 11.29 13.62 -0.43
N THR A 242 12.27 13.29 -1.29
CA THR A 242 12.57 14.05 -2.50
C THR A 242 11.44 13.99 -3.51
N TYR A 243 10.80 12.83 -3.72
CA TYR A 243 9.61 12.73 -4.58
C TYR A 243 8.46 13.62 -4.10
N THR A 244 8.21 13.66 -2.78
CA THR A 244 7.17 14.52 -2.21
C THR A 244 7.45 16.01 -2.47
N TRP A 245 8.71 16.44 -2.32
CA TRP A 245 9.09 17.83 -2.58
C TRP A 245 9.12 18.18 -4.07
N LEU A 246 9.55 17.25 -4.93
CA LEU A 246 9.40 17.39 -6.39
C LEU A 246 7.93 17.61 -6.76
N TRP A 247 7.01 16.80 -6.21
CA TRP A 247 5.58 16.98 -6.45
C TRP A 247 5.06 18.35 -5.98
N ARG A 248 5.46 18.81 -4.80
CA ARG A 248 5.13 20.15 -4.30
C ARG A 248 5.62 21.25 -5.24
N ASN A 249 6.86 21.16 -5.71
CA ASN A 249 7.45 22.13 -6.64
C ASN A 249 6.70 22.14 -7.98
N LEU A 250 6.27 20.97 -8.46
CA LEU A 250 5.45 20.84 -9.67
C LEU A 250 4.06 21.45 -9.51
N ILE A 251 3.41 21.28 -8.35
CA ILE A 251 2.14 21.95 -8.04
C ILE A 251 2.30 23.47 -8.13
N THR A 252 3.30 24.04 -7.45
CA THR A 252 3.56 25.49 -7.48
C THR A 252 3.87 25.97 -8.90
N SER A 253 4.58 25.17 -9.70
CA SER A 253 4.99 25.52 -11.06
C SER A 253 3.92 25.30 -12.13
N SER A 254 2.86 24.53 -11.85
CA SER A 254 1.93 24.00 -12.86
C SER A 254 1.22 25.03 -13.74
N ASN A 255 0.97 26.25 -13.23
CA ASN A 255 0.33 27.33 -13.99
C ASN A 255 1.33 28.13 -14.87
N HIS A 256 2.63 27.79 -14.81
CA HIS A 256 3.70 28.51 -15.48
C HIS A 256 4.45 27.61 -16.46
N LYS A 257 4.07 27.70 -17.73
CA LYS A 257 4.66 26.91 -18.82
C LYS A 257 6.19 26.92 -18.84
N SER A 258 6.84 28.05 -18.56
CA SER A 258 8.32 28.16 -18.55
C SER A 258 8.97 27.31 -17.46
N LEU A 259 8.37 27.25 -16.26
CA LEU A 259 8.91 26.49 -15.14
C LEU A 259 8.74 24.99 -15.37
N ILE A 260 7.57 24.59 -15.88
CA ILE A 260 7.32 23.20 -16.30
C ILE A 260 8.24 22.81 -17.46
N ALA A 261 8.55 23.71 -18.38
CA ALA A 261 9.49 23.45 -19.45
C ALA A 261 10.91 23.17 -18.93
N ASN A 262 11.39 23.96 -17.95
CA ASN A 262 12.68 23.72 -17.29
C ASN A 262 12.72 22.33 -16.63
N TYR A 263 11.67 22.00 -15.86
CA TYR A 263 11.52 20.67 -15.26
C TYR A 263 11.55 19.56 -16.31
N TRP A 264 10.68 19.64 -17.32
CA TRP A 264 10.50 18.57 -18.29
C TRP A 264 11.77 18.30 -19.10
N SER A 265 12.51 19.36 -19.45
CA SER A 265 13.80 19.25 -20.12
C SER A 265 14.82 18.49 -19.28
N SER A 266 14.97 18.85 -18.01
CA SER A 266 15.93 18.19 -17.12
C SER A 266 15.49 16.78 -16.72
N ALA A 267 14.19 16.54 -16.50
CA ALA A 267 13.63 15.23 -16.23
C ALA A 267 13.85 14.26 -17.40
N SER A 268 13.70 14.74 -18.64
CA SER A 268 13.96 13.96 -19.85
C SER A 268 15.42 13.55 -19.97
N GLN A 269 16.35 14.47 -19.66
CA GLN A 269 17.78 14.17 -19.63
C GLN A 269 18.13 13.17 -18.52
N TYR A 270 17.64 13.39 -17.30
CA TYR A 270 17.85 12.49 -16.17
C TYR A 270 17.35 11.07 -16.47
N PHE A 271 16.15 10.93 -17.07
CA PHE A 271 15.60 9.63 -17.42
C PHE A 271 16.39 8.91 -18.52
N ASN A 272 16.90 9.66 -19.50
CA ASN A 272 17.71 9.09 -20.59
C ASN A 272 19.09 8.62 -20.13
N TYR A 273 19.76 9.41 -19.29
CA TYR A 273 21.15 9.18 -18.95
C TYR A 273 21.33 8.55 -17.57
N SER A 274 20.85 9.21 -16.51
CA SER A 274 21.03 8.73 -15.13
C SER A 274 20.20 7.48 -14.84
N LEU A 275 18.99 7.38 -15.40
CA LEU A 275 18.16 6.18 -15.32
C LEU A 275 18.26 5.30 -16.57
N SER A 276 19.35 5.34 -17.33
CA SER A 276 19.51 4.49 -18.52
C SER A 276 19.31 3.02 -18.18
N GLY A 277 18.61 2.27 -19.04
CA GLY A 277 18.39 0.84 -18.83
C GLY A 277 19.71 0.06 -18.74
N VAL A 278 19.78 -0.88 -17.80
CA VAL A 278 20.95 -1.75 -17.62
C VAL A 278 20.85 -2.92 -18.60
N MET A 279 21.93 -3.19 -19.35
CA MET A 279 21.95 -4.32 -20.29
C MET A 279 22.13 -5.65 -19.53
N PRO A 280 21.42 -6.72 -19.92
CA PRO A 280 21.64 -8.05 -19.35
C PRO A 280 23.06 -8.56 -19.58
N GLU A 281 23.73 -8.94 -18.51
CA GLU A 281 25.00 -9.65 -18.53
C GLU A 281 24.73 -11.16 -18.41
N TYR A 282 25.26 -11.94 -19.35
CA TYR A 282 24.99 -13.39 -19.41
C TYR A 282 26.16 -14.17 -18.78
N GLY A 283 25.89 -14.87 -17.68
CA GLY A 283 26.79 -15.82 -17.03
C GLY A 283 26.41 -17.28 -17.30
N GLU A 284 27.16 -18.23 -16.71
CA GLU A 284 26.98 -19.68 -16.92
C GLU A 284 25.58 -20.21 -16.51
N GLY A 285 24.81 -19.46 -15.73
CA GLY A 285 23.47 -19.83 -15.23
C GLY A 285 22.32 -18.90 -15.63
N GLY A 286 22.52 -17.97 -16.57
CA GLY A 286 21.52 -16.98 -16.96
C GLY A 286 21.99 -15.54 -16.79
N ILE A 287 21.07 -14.60 -16.58
CA ILE A 287 21.38 -13.17 -16.41
C ILE A 287 22.02 -12.95 -15.04
N SER A 288 23.30 -12.57 -14.98
CA SER A 288 24.05 -12.41 -13.73
C SER A 288 23.67 -11.13 -12.96
N ASN A 289 23.21 -10.09 -13.66
CA ASN A 289 22.89 -8.77 -13.10
C ASN A 289 21.37 -8.49 -12.95
N GLN A 290 20.54 -9.53 -12.86
CA GLN A 290 19.08 -9.38 -12.79
C GLN A 290 18.62 -8.43 -11.66
N SER A 291 19.24 -8.51 -10.48
CA SER A 291 18.89 -7.64 -9.34
C SER A 291 19.13 -6.15 -9.63
N GLU A 292 20.13 -5.80 -10.44
CA GLU A 292 20.43 -4.42 -10.80
C GLU A 292 19.43 -3.90 -11.84
N ILE A 293 19.10 -4.74 -12.83
CA ILE A 293 18.06 -4.46 -13.84
C ILE A 293 16.73 -4.17 -13.15
N ASP A 294 16.31 -5.04 -12.23
CA ASP A 294 15.04 -4.89 -11.51
C ASP A 294 15.04 -3.61 -10.66
N LYS A 295 16.17 -3.26 -10.03
CA LYS A 295 16.34 -2.02 -9.25
C LYS A 295 16.14 -0.78 -10.15
N VAL A 296 16.79 -0.74 -11.31
CA VAL A 296 16.71 0.38 -12.25
C VAL A 296 15.33 0.47 -12.90
N GLU A 297 14.74 -0.65 -13.32
CA GLU A 297 13.38 -0.68 -13.89
C GLU A 297 12.33 -0.19 -12.89
N LYS A 298 12.46 -0.57 -11.62
CA LYS A 298 11.56 -0.10 -10.56
C LYS A 298 11.64 1.41 -10.38
N GLU A 299 12.85 1.97 -10.37
CA GLU A 299 13.04 3.42 -10.25
C GLU A 299 12.53 4.17 -11.50
N ARG A 300 12.78 3.62 -12.70
CA ARG A 300 12.24 4.15 -13.97
C ARG A 300 10.71 4.20 -13.94
N LYS A 301 10.05 3.12 -13.50
CA LYS A 301 8.59 3.09 -13.33
C LYS A 301 8.14 4.14 -12.31
N HIS A 302 8.81 4.27 -11.17
CA HIS A 302 8.44 5.27 -10.16
C HIS A 302 8.57 6.71 -10.68
N PHE A 303 9.62 7.00 -11.44
CA PHE A 303 9.82 8.31 -12.05
C PHE A 303 8.79 8.60 -13.16
N LEU A 304 8.46 7.62 -14.00
CA LEU A 304 7.39 7.77 -14.99
C LEU A 304 6.03 8.00 -14.33
N GLU A 305 5.75 7.32 -13.21
CA GLU A 305 4.51 7.52 -12.45
C GLU A 305 4.33 8.99 -12.02
N LEU A 306 5.38 9.62 -11.49
CA LEU A 306 5.38 11.06 -11.15
C LEU A 306 5.05 11.94 -12.37
N ASN A 307 5.69 11.66 -13.51
CA ASN A 307 5.53 12.48 -14.71
C ASN A 307 4.15 12.29 -15.37
N TYR A 308 3.56 11.10 -15.29
CA TYR A 308 2.19 10.88 -15.73
C TYR A 308 1.16 11.51 -14.79
N ALA A 309 1.43 11.53 -13.47
CA ALA A 309 0.63 12.30 -12.53
C ALA A 309 0.69 13.80 -12.84
N LEU A 310 1.86 14.34 -13.21
CA LEU A 310 2.01 15.72 -13.67
C LEU A 310 1.17 16.01 -14.91
N GLY A 311 1.16 15.09 -15.89
CA GLY A 311 0.30 15.21 -17.06
C GLY A 311 -1.19 15.28 -16.70
N GLY A 312 -1.63 14.45 -15.74
CA GLY A 312 -2.98 14.52 -15.18
C GLY A 312 -3.29 15.84 -14.47
N LEU A 313 -2.33 16.41 -13.73
CA LEU A 313 -2.48 17.71 -13.07
C LEU A 313 -2.63 18.86 -14.08
N LEU A 314 -1.82 18.85 -15.14
CA LEU A 314 -1.91 19.86 -16.20
C LEU A 314 -3.23 19.73 -16.99
N TYR A 315 -3.71 18.50 -17.19
CA TYR A 315 -5.03 18.26 -17.76
C TYR A 315 -6.13 18.82 -16.86
N HIS A 316 -6.08 18.53 -15.56
CA HIS A 316 -7.07 19.01 -14.58
C HIS A 316 -7.17 20.54 -14.52
N LYS A 317 -6.05 21.24 -14.72
CA LYS A 317 -5.96 22.71 -14.72
C LYS A 317 -6.23 23.36 -16.08
N ASP A 318 -6.63 22.59 -17.10
CA ASP A 318 -6.83 23.06 -18.47
C ASP A 318 -5.60 23.75 -19.11
N GLU A 319 -4.38 23.36 -18.69
CA GLU A 319 -3.10 23.92 -19.14
C GLU A 319 -2.67 23.37 -20.52
N HIS A 320 -3.54 23.48 -21.53
CA HIS A 320 -3.37 22.87 -22.85
C HIS A 320 -2.07 23.29 -23.58
N ASN A 321 -1.63 24.53 -23.41
CA ASN A 321 -0.39 25.04 -24.02
C ASN A 321 0.87 24.44 -23.40
N THR A 322 0.80 24.06 -22.12
CA THR A 322 1.87 23.38 -21.39
C THR A 322 1.86 21.89 -21.76
N LEU A 323 0.68 21.28 -21.86
CA LEU A 323 0.51 19.93 -22.40
C LEU A 323 1.11 19.79 -23.81
N LYS A 324 0.82 20.74 -24.72
CA LYS A 324 1.41 20.77 -26.06
C LYS A 324 2.93 20.70 -26.03
N TYR A 325 3.55 21.45 -25.13
CA TYR A 325 5.01 21.48 -24.99
C TYR A 325 5.54 20.12 -24.54
N ILE A 326 5.03 19.55 -23.44
CA ILE A 326 5.57 18.28 -22.91
C ILE A 326 5.38 17.11 -23.89
N LEU A 327 4.28 17.11 -24.68
CA LEU A 327 3.97 16.06 -25.64
C LEU A 327 4.79 16.14 -26.95
N SER A 328 5.37 17.31 -27.24
CA SER A 328 6.18 17.58 -28.44
C SER A 328 7.67 17.82 -28.15
N PHE A 329 8.06 17.85 -26.87
CA PHE A 329 9.43 18.12 -26.46
C PHE A 329 10.38 16.97 -26.86
N SER A 330 11.42 17.30 -27.63
CA SER A 330 12.51 16.39 -27.98
C SER A 330 13.83 17.15 -28.09
N GLN A 331 14.93 16.51 -27.69
CA GLN A 331 16.30 17.01 -27.86
C GLN A 331 17.13 16.21 -28.88
N SER A 332 16.53 15.23 -29.56
CA SER A 332 17.19 14.38 -30.55
C SER A 332 16.59 14.51 -31.94
N GLN A 333 17.39 14.14 -32.95
CA GLN A 333 16.94 13.92 -34.32
C GLN A 333 17.38 12.51 -34.76
N PRO A 334 16.45 11.57 -35.01
CA PRO A 334 14.99 11.72 -34.98
C PRO A 334 14.42 12.02 -33.58
N PRO A 335 13.20 12.60 -33.49
CA PRO A 335 12.58 12.93 -32.21
C PRO A 335 12.43 11.71 -31.29
N SER A 336 12.80 11.87 -30.01
CA SER A 336 12.68 10.84 -28.97
C SER A 336 11.96 11.41 -27.75
N TYR A 337 11.00 10.65 -27.22
CA TYR A 337 10.11 11.06 -26.13
C TYR A 337 10.23 10.07 -24.95
N PRO A 338 11.33 10.12 -24.18
CA PRO A 338 11.64 9.07 -23.21
C PRO A 338 10.71 9.05 -21.98
N LEU A 339 10.09 10.18 -21.65
CA LEU A 339 9.10 10.30 -20.57
C LEU A 339 7.68 9.94 -21.01
N LEU A 340 7.47 9.62 -22.29
CA LEU A 340 6.17 9.26 -22.84
C LEU A 340 6.19 7.78 -23.25
N PRO A 341 5.04 7.10 -23.16
CA PRO A 341 4.95 5.71 -23.57
C PRO A 341 5.10 5.60 -25.10
N GLN A 342 5.82 4.57 -25.53
CA GLN A 342 6.15 4.33 -26.94
C GLN A 342 5.18 3.36 -27.61
N THR A 343 4.44 2.58 -26.83
CA THR A 343 3.54 1.54 -27.34
C THR A 343 2.17 1.61 -26.69
N MET A 344 1.16 1.06 -27.38
CA MET A 344 -0.19 0.92 -26.82
C MET A 344 -0.22 0.03 -25.58
N ASP A 345 0.68 -0.97 -25.50
CA ASP A 345 0.81 -1.86 -24.34
C ASP A 345 1.24 -1.07 -23.08
N GLU A 346 2.25 -0.19 -23.21
CA GLU A 346 2.68 0.67 -22.10
C GLU A 346 1.58 1.62 -21.66
N ILE A 347 0.86 2.24 -22.61
CA ILE A 347 -0.26 3.14 -22.30
C ILE A 347 -1.33 2.41 -21.50
N PHE A 348 -1.69 1.20 -21.93
CA PHE A 348 -2.72 0.42 -21.26
C PHE A 348 -2.25 -0.11 -19.91
N TYR A 349 -0.98 -0.51 -19.78
CA TYR A 349 -0.36 -0.82 -18.49
C TYR A 349 -0.48 0.36 -17.52
N TRP A 350 -0.13 1.57 -17.94
CA TRP A 350 -0.24 2.76 -17.09
C TRP A 350 -1.70 3.10 -16.78
N PHE A 351 -2.61 2.93 -17.72
CA PHE A 351 -4.04 3.12 -17.49
C PHE A 351 -4.58 2.15 -16.44
N GLU A 352 -4.26 0.86 -16.55
CA GLU A 352 -4.64 -0.16 -15.57
C GLU A 352 -3.99 0.15 -14.22
N HIS A 353 -2.71 0.51 -14.21
CA HIS A 353 -1.99 0.89 -12.99
C HIS A 353 -2.77 1.98 -12.25
N PHE A 354 -3.00 3.14 -12.88
CA PHE A 354 -3.68 4.24 -12.19
C PHE A 354 -5.15 3.96 -11.85
N SER A 355 -5.89 3.32 -12.75
CA SER A 355 -7.32 3.08 -12.54
C SER A 355 -7.59 1.98 -11.50
N ASN A 356 -6.67 1.03 -11.30
CA ASN A 356 -6.87 -0.10 -10.41
C ASN A 356 -6.67 0.22 -8.93
N ALA A 357 -7.77 0.58 -8.28
CA ALA A 357 -7.82 0.83 -6.83
C ALA A 357 -7.55 -0.42 -5.96
N PHE A 358 -7.61 -1.63 -6.51
CA PHE A 358 -7.38 -2.88 -5.78
C PHE A 358 -5.92 -3.34 -5.81
N LYS A 359 -5.05 -2.66 -6.57
CA LYS A 359 -3.60 -2.93 -6.51
C LYS A 359 -3.09 -2.59 -5.12
N LEU A 360 -2.42 -3.56 -4.48
CA LEU A 360 -1.74 -3.37 -3.20
C LEU A 360 -0.65 -2.31 -3.37
N ARG A 361 -0.86 -1.12 -2.80
CA ARG A 361 0.08 0.00 -2.80
C ARG A 361 0.38 0.41 -1.38
N ALA A 362 1.61 0.87 -1.13
CA ALA A 362 2.00 1.43 0.15
C ALA A 362 1.19 2.71 0.48
N ASP A 363 1.02 3.58 -0.53
CA ASP A 363 0.18 4.78 -0.45
C ASP A 363 -0.80 4.81 -1.63
N PRO A 364 -2.08 5.16 -1.41
CA PRO A 364 -3.01 5.47 -2.50
C PRO A 364 -2.50 6.63 -3.37
N ILE A 365 -2.80 6.58 -4.68
CA ILE A 365 -2.34 7.56 -5.69
C ILE A 365 -2.78 8.97 -5.29
N GLU A 366 -3.98 9.11 -4.75
CA GLU A 366 -4.59 10.37 -4.36
C GLU A 366 -3.84 11.07 -3.24
N TYR A 367 -3.23 10.32 -2.32
CA TYR A 367 -2.39 10.89 -1.25
C TYR A 367 -0.99 11.22 -1.75
N LYS A 368 -0.46 10.39 -2.64
CA LYS A 368 0.89 10.57 -3.19
C LYS A 368 0.96 11.79 -4.12
N TYR A 369 -0.08 12.01 -4.93
CA TYR A 369 -0.16 13.08 -5.92
C TYR A 369 -1.42 13.93 -5.74
N ALA A 370 -1.56 14.57 -4.57
CA ALA A 370 -2.70 15.44 -4.29
C ALA A 370 -2.79 16.59 -5.31
N PHE A 371 -3.99 16.82 -5.85
CA PHE A 371 -4.25 17.96 -6.74
C PHE A 371 -4.76 19.14 -5.90
N PRO A 372 -4.38 20.39 -6.25
CA PRO A 372 -4.94 21.58 -5.62
C PRO A 372 -6.47 21.60 -5.75
N GLU A 373 -7.17 22.18 -4.77
CA GLU A 373 -8.63 22.39 -4.78
C GLU A 373 -9.48 21.10 -4.67
N ILE A 374 -8.84 19.94 -4.50
CA ILE A 374 -9.49 18.64 -4.26
C ILE A 374 -9.32 18.25 -2.79
N ASP A 375 -10.07 18.92 -1.92
CA ASP A 375 -9.88 18.82 -0.46
C ASP A 375 -10.75 17.75 0.22
N ASN A 376 -11.69 17.13 -0.51
CA ASN A 376 -12.68 16.20 0.04
C ASN A 376 -12.43 14.74 -0.38
N LEU A 377 -12.50 13.81 0.58
CA LEU A 377 -12.44 12.35 0.37
C LEU A 377 -13.47 11.83 -0.65
N GLY A 378 -14.59 12.53 -0.85
CA GLY A 378 -15.60 12.18 -1.86
C GLY A 378 -15.23 12.55 -3.30
N ILE A 379 -14.27 13.47 -3.50
CA ILE A 379 -13.81 13.95 -4.82
C ILE A 379 -12.40 13.39 -5.13
N SER A 380 -11.78 12.64 -4.23
CA SER A 380 -10.43 12.08 -4.39
C SER A 380 -10.28 11.23 -5.67
N ARG A 381 -11.32 10.51 -6.10
CA ARG A 381 -11.36 9.77 -7.37
C ARG A 381 -11.16 10.65 -8.61
N SER A 382 -11.36 11.97 -8.48
CA SER A 382 -11.08 12.94 -9.54
C SER A 382 -9.59 12.99 -9.89
N VAL A 383 -8.68 12.83 -8.93
CA VAL A 383 -7.23 12.80 -9.19
C VAL A 383 -6.90 11.65 -10.15
N VAL A 384 -7.26 10.43 -9.78
CA VAL A 384 -7.06 9.24 -10.62
C VAL A 384 -7.76 9.38 -11.96
N HIS A 385 -8.98 9.91 -11.98
CA HIS A 385 -9.72 10.13 -13.23
C HIS A 385 -8.99 11.07 -14.20
N ASN A 386 -8.48 12.20 -13.71
CA ASN A 386 -7.72 13.16 -14.54
C ASN A 386 -6.40 12.58 -15.04
N ILE A 387 -5.70 11.79 -14.21
CA ILE A 387 -4.51 11.04 -14.67
C ILE A 387 -4.91 10.05 -15.77
N CYS A 388 -6.00 9.29 -15.59
CA CYS A 388 -6.53 8.39 -16.62
C CYS A 388 -6.90 9.12 -17.91
N LEU A 389 -7.51 10.32 -17.84
CA LEU A 389 -7.79 11.15 -19.02
C LEU A 389 -6.51 11.58 -19.74
N TYR A 390 -5.46 11.96 -19.00
CA TYR A 390 -4.16 12.23 -19.60
C TYR A 390 -3.54 10.98 -20.26
N ILE A 391 -3.61 9.80 -19.63
CA ILE A 391 -3.15 8.55 -20.27
C ILE A 391 -3.97 8.25 -21.53
N SER A 392 -5.29 8.48 -21.52
CA SER A 392 -6.14 8.39 -22.71
C SER A 392 -5.77 9.42 -23.79
N LEU A 393 -5.29 10.60 -23.42
CA LEU A 393 -4.72 11.55 -24.38
C LEU A 393 -3.43 11.01 -25.01
N LEU A 394 -2.57 10.33 -24.24
CA LEU A 394 -1.39 9.65 -24.77
C LEU A 394 -1.74 8.52 -25.75
N PHE A 395 -2.87 7.84 -25.53
CA PHE A 395 -3.44 6.88 -26.49
C PHE A 395 -3.81 7.55 -27.81
N VAL A 396 -4.58 8.65 -27.76
CA VAL A 396 -4.97 9.42 -28.95
C VAL A 396 -3.73 9.96 -29.68
N ARG A 397 -2.70 10.39 -28.95
CA ARG A 397 -1.43 10.87 -29.52
C ARG A 397 -0.78 9.85 -30.45
N GLN A 398 -0.87 8.54 -30.18
CA GLN A 398 -0.25 7.51 -31.03
C GLN A 398 -0.76 7.54 -32.48
N PHE A 399 -2.00 8.01 -32.70
CA PHE A 399 -2.58 8.14 -34.04
C PHE A 399 -2.06 9.36 -34.82
N THR A 400 -1.39 10.28 -34.14
CA THR A 400 -0.83 11.51 -34.72
C THR A 400 0.68 11.43 -34.97
N GLN A 401 1.34 10.39 -34.47
CA GLN A 401 2.79 10.26 -34.59
C GLN A 401 3.21 9.90 -36.02
N GLN A 402 4.28 10.54 -36.49
CA GLN A 402 4.88 10.22 -37.78
C GLN A 402 5.73 8.96 -37.66
N THR A 403 5.51 8.00 -38.56
CA THR A 403 6.34 6.79 -38.69
C THR A 403 7.67 7.17 -39.33
N ILE A 404 8.76 7.03 -38.58
CA ILE A 404 10.12 7.36 -39.04
C ILE A 404 10.79 6.11 -39.62
N TYR A 405 10.54 4.94 -39.01
CA TYR A 405 11.05 3.65 -39.49
C TYR A 405 9.93 2.80 -40.10
N VAL A 406 10.28 1.95 -41.07
CA VAL A 406 9.34 1.07 -41.80
C VAL A 406 8.65 0.05 -40.88
N PHE A 407 9.31 -0.32 -39.78
CA PHE A 407 8.78 -1.28 -38.79
C PHE A 407 8.06 -0.61 -37.62
N GLN A 408 7.98 0.72 -37.56
CA GLN A 408 7.28 1.42 -36.48
C GLN A 408 5.77 1.37 -36.70
N ASP A 409 5.07 0.69 -35.79
CA ASP A 409 3.62 0.75 -35.69
C ASP A 409 3.21 1.14 -34.26
N PHE A 410 2.77 2.40 -34.13
CA PHE A 410 2.29 2.96 -32.87
C PHE A 410 0.87 2.51 -32.50
N LYS A 411 0.15 1.86 -33.42
CA LYS A 411 -1.28 1.50 -33.26
C LYS A 411 -1.48 0.04 -32.83
N ILE A 412 -0.41 -0.74 -32.69
CA ILE A 412 -0.48 -2.17 -32.35
C ILE A 412 -0.24 -2.41 -30.85
N PHE A 413 -1.10 -3.26 -30.28
CA PHE A 413 -0.83 -4.00 -29.04
C PHE A 413 0.02 -5.22 -29.38
N HIS A 414 1.28 -5.23 -28.92
CA HIS A 414 2.27 -6.23 -29.25
C HIS A 414 2.10 -7.46 -28.35
N ASN A 415 2.10 -7.27 -27.03
CA ASN A 415 2.07 -8.38 -26.07
C ASN A 415 1.05 -8.15 -24.94
N LEU A 416 0.09 -9.08 -24.84
CA LEU A 416 -0.72 -9.25 -23.64
C LEU A 416 0.02 -10.16 -22.66
N THR A 417 -0.13 -9.88 -21.36
CA THR A 417 0.38 -10.71 -20.27
C THR A 417 -0.16 -12.14 -20.34
N ASP A 418 0.61 -13.09 -19.79
CA ASP A 418 0.19 -14.48 -19.60
C ASP A 418 -0.52 -14.69 -18.26
N ASP A 419 -0.52 -13.68 -17.38
CA ASP A 419 -1.23 -13.75 -16.10
C ASP A 419 -2.75 -13.58 -16.26
N LEU A 420 -3.51 -14.57 -15.81
CA LEU A 420 -4.98 -14.57 -15.94
C LEU A 420 -5.65 -13.46 -15.13
N GLN A 421 -5.12 -13.10 -13.95
CA GLN A 421 -5.71 -12.04 -13.12
C GLN A 421 -5.52 -10.68 -13.76
N GLU A 422 -4.33 -10.41 -14.30
CA GLU A 422 -4.06 -9.21 -15.06
C GLU A 422 -4.95 -9.13 -16.31
N LEU A 423 -5.13 -10.25 -17.04
CA LEU A 423 -6.03 -10.30 -18.20
C LEU A 423 -7.50 -10.02 -17.82
N TYR A 424 -7.97 -10.46 -16.65
CA TYR A 424 -9.29 -10.08 -16.15
C TYR A 424 -9.38 -8.60 -15.81
N SER A 425 -8.39 -8.08 -15.10
CA SER A 425 -8.30 -6.64 -14.80
C SER A 425 -8.36 -5.83 -16.11
N TYR A 426 -7.63 -6.27 -17.13
CA TYR A 426 -7.60 -5.66 -18.46
C TYR A 426 -8.99 -5.66 -19.10
N ASN A 427 -9.67 -6.81 -19.11
CA ASN A 427 -11.01 -6.93 -19.66
C ASN A 427 -12.03 -6.04 -18.94
N ASP A 428 -11.97 -5.97 -17.61
CA ASP A 428 -12.89 -5.18 -16.79
C ASP A 428 -12.65 -3.66 -16.92
N ARG A 429 -11.40 -3.25 -17.16
CA ARG A 429 -11.01 -1.84 -17.30
C ARG A 429 -11.21 -1.28 -18.70
N LEU A 430 -11.30 -2.15 -19.71
CA LEU A 430 -11.43 -1.74 -21.10
C LEU A 430 -12.62 -0.79 -21.37
N PRO A 431 -13.83 -0.99 -20.82
CA PRO A 431 -14.94 -0.05 -20.98
C PRO A 431 -14.64 1.33 -20.38
N TYR A 432 -14.00 1.37 -19.22
CA TYR A 432 -13.62 2.64 -18.59
C TYR A 432 -12.55 3.37 -19.41
N PHE A 433 -11.58 2.63 -19.96
CA PHE A 433 -10.57 3.20 -20.86
C PHE A 433 -11.20 3.79 -22.12
N LYS A 434 -12.13 3.07 -22.74
CA LYS A 434 -12.89 3.54 -23.90
C LYS A 434 -13.63 4.83 -23.59
N ASN A 435 -14.34 4.90 -22.46
CA ASN A 435 -15.06 6.10 -22.04
C ASN A 435 -14.12 7.31 -21.85
N CYS A 436 -12.93 7.10 -21.28
CA CYS A 436 -11.94 8.17 -21.12
C CYS A 436 -11.42 8.66 -22.48
N VAL A 437 -11.15 7.76 -23.43
CA VAL A 437 -10.78 8.12 -24.80
C VAL A 437 -11.90 8.87 -25.51
N GLU A 438 -13.16 8.45 -25.35
CA GLU A 438 -14.32 9.17 -25.90
C GLU A 438 -14.45 10.60 -25.34
N ALA A 439 -14.15 10.80 -24.06
CA ALA A 439 -14.12 12.13 -23.45
C ALA A 439 -13.03 13.02 -24.07
N ILE A 440 -11.84 12.49 -24.31
CA ILE A 440 -10.75 13.21 -24.99
C ILE A 440 -11.14 13.58 -26.43
N LEU A 441 -11.69 12.62 -27.19
CA LEU A 441 -12.13 12.85 -28.58
C LEU A 441 -13.26 13.87 -28.69
N SER A 442 -14.04 14.06 -27.62
CA SER A 442 -15.11 15.05 -27.56
C SER A 442 -14.60 16.48 -27.25
N ASN A 443 -13.41 16.63 -26.68
CA ASN A 443 -12.83 17.92 -26.33
C ASN A 443 -12.08 18.55 -27.52
N GLN A 444 -12.84 19.24 -28.39
CA GLN A 444 -12.28 19.90 -29.58
C GLN A 444 -11.27 21.00 -29.25
N THR A 445 -11.46 21.73 -28.15
CA THR A 445 -10.53 22.80 -27.72
C THR A 445 -9.13 22.23 -27.44
N LEU A 446 -9.06 21.12 -26.71
CA LEU A 446 -7.82 20.43 -26.41
C LEU A 446 -7.15 19.92 -27.68
N LEU A 447 -7.87 19.16 -28.52
CA LEU A 447 -7.31 18.57 -29.73
C LEU A 447 -6.80 19.63 -30.72
N ASN A 448 -7.55 20.72 -30.89
CA ASN A 448 -7.13 21.84 -31.73
C ASN A 448 -5.88 22.54 -31.19
N THR A 449 -5.75 22.69 -29.87
CA THR A 449 -4.56 23.30 -29.26
C THR A 449 -3.32 22.42 -29.47
N LEU A 450 -3.49 21.10 -29.41
CA LEU A 450 -2.42 20.11 -29.60
C LEU A 450 -2.07 19.83 -31.07
N ASP A 451 -2.82 20.38 -32.01
CA ASP A 451 -2.76 20.08 -33.46
C ASP A 451 -3.03 18.60 -33.80
N TYR A 452 -3.93 17.94 -33.05
CA TYR A 452 -4.26 16.53 -33.25
C TYR A 452 -5.43 16.37 -34.22
N GLN A 453 -5.14 15.87 -35.42
CA GLN A 453 -6.14 15.51 -36.42
C GLN A 453 -6.32 13.99 -36.42
N VAL A 454 -7.40 13.51 -35.79
CA VAL A 454 -7.70 12.08 -35.65
C VAL A 454 -9.15 11.80 -36.01
N GLU A 455 -9.41 10.67 -36.67
CA GLU A 455 -10.78 10.22 -36.93
C GLU A 455 -11.32 9.42 -35.74
N ARG A 456 -12.48 9.83 -35.22
CA ARG A 456 -13.08 9.22 -34.02
C ARG A 456 -13.32 7.71 -34.19
N GLU A 457 -13.83 7.31 -35.36
CA GLU A 457 -14.15 5.90 -35.64
C GLU A 457 -12.88 5.04 -35.72
N GLU A 458 -11.80 5.56 -36.31
CA GLU A 458 -10.51 4.87 -36.38
C GLU A 458 -9.99 4.54 -34.97
N VAL A 459 -9.98 5.54 -34.08
CA VAL A 459 -9.49 5.37 -32.70
C VAL A 459 -10.35 4.37 -31.93
N LEU A 460 -11.68 4.50 -31.99
CA LEU A 460 -12.58 3.64 -31.20
C LEU A 460 -12.63 2.19 -31.70
N SER A 461 -12.40 1.94 -33.00
CA SER A 461 -12.38 0.59 -33.57
C SER A 461 -11.27 -0.30 -32.98
N THR A 462 -10.18 0.31 -32.49
CA THR A 462 -9.07 -0.44 -31.87
C THR A 462 -9.47 -1.18 -30.59
N PHE A 463 -10.48 -0.68 -29.87
CA PHE A 463 -10.99 -1.30 -28.65
C PHE A 463 -11.70 -2.63 -28.92
N ASP A 464 -12.41 -2.73 -30.05
CA ASP A 464 -13.12 -3.97 -30.40
C ASP A 464 -12.12 -5.09 -30.74
N GLY A 465 -11.03 -4.72 -31.43
CA GLY A 465 -9.90 -5.62 -31.70
C GLY A 465 -9.18 -6.07 -30.42
N LEU A 466 -8.92 -5.14 -29.50
CA LEU A 466 -8.28 -5.43 -28.21
C LEU A 466 -9.16 -6.33 -27.34
N ALA A 467 -10.46 -6.04 -27.22
CA ALA A 467 -11.41 -6.85 -26.46
C ALA A 467 -11.40 -8.32 -26.94
N LYS A 468 -11.39 -8.51 -28.26
CA LYS A 468 -11.32 -9.84 -28.87
C LYS A 468 -9.97 -10.53 -28.60
N LYS A 469 -8.86 -9.80 -28.69
CA LYS A 469 -7.51 -10.33 -28.36
C LYS A 469 -7.42 -10.77 -26.89
N ILE A 470 -7.88 -9.93 -25.96
CA ILE A 470 -7.87 -10.25 -24.51
C ILE A 470 -8.71 -11.50 -24.24
N LYS A 471 -9.94 -11.55 -24.77
CA LYS A 471 -10.81 -12.71 -24.60
C LYS A 471 -10.18 -14.00 -25.14
N ASN A 472 -9.67 -13.96 -26.37
CA ASN A 472 -9.02 -15.13 -26.97
C ASN A 472 -7.78 -15.56 -26.16
N LYS A 473 -7.00 -14.61 -25.63
CA LYS A 473 -5.84 -14.90 -24.79
C LYS A 473 -6.25 -15.56 -23.47
N ILE A 474 -7.30 -15.06 -22.80
CA ILE A 474 -7.87 -15.68 -21.60
C ILE A 474 -8.28 -17.13 -21.90
N ASP A 475 -9.03 -17.36 -22.98
CA ASP A 475 -9.51 -18.70 -23.34
C ASP A 475 -8.36 -19.68 -23.61
N VAL A 476 -7.31 -19.24 -24.32
CA VAL A 476 -6.11 -20.04 -24.59
C VAL A 476 -5.31 -20.31 -23.31
N THR A 477 -5.06 -19.30 -22.49
CA THR A 477 -4.32 -19.45 -21.23
C THR A 477 -5.05 -20.39 -20.28
N LYS A 478 -6.38 -20.32 -20.18
CA LYS A 478 -7.19 -21.26 -19.41
C LYS A 478 -7.10 -22.70 -19.90
N LEU A 479 -7.09 -22.90 -21.21
CA LEU A 479 -7.01 -24.23 -21.80
C LEU A 479 -5.72 -24.93 -21.36
N HIS A 480 -4.61 -24.20 -21.46
CA HIS A 480 -3.27 -24.71 -21.16
C HIS A 480 -2.87 -24.64 -19.68
N ALA A 481 -3.66 -23.99 -18.82
CA ALA A 481 -3.40 -23.95 -17.39
C ALA A 481 -3.51 -25.36 -16.78
N ASN A 482 -2.47 -25.79 -16.08
CA ASN A 482 -2.48 -27.04 -15.34
C ASN A 482 -3.32 -26.91 -14.07
N LEU A 483 -3.83 -28.04 -13.57
CA LEU A 483 -4.45 -28.07 -12.25
C LEU A 483 -3.40 -27.89 -11.17
N SER A 484 -3.72 -27.06 -10.18
CA SER A 484 -2.92 -26.74 -9.01
C SER A 484 -2.90 -27.92 -8.04
N GLU A 485 -1.71 -28.44 -7.77
CA GLU A 485 -1.50 -29.54 -6.82
C GLU A 485 -1.92 -29.14 -5.40
N GLU A 486 -1.58 -27.92 -4.98
CA GLU A 486 -1.92 -27.37 -3.66
C GLU A 486 -3.44 -27.27 -3.46
N LYS A 487 -4.17 -26.77 -4.47
CA LYS A 487 -5.64 -26.67 -4.39
C LYS A 487 -6.29 -28.04 -4.34
N ILE A 488 -5.77 -29.01 -5.10
CA ILE A 488 -6.25 -30.40 -5.09
C ILE A 488 -6.00 -31.03 -3.71
N GLU A 489 -4.82 -30.85 -3.13
CA GLU A 489 -4.48 -31.38 -1.81
C GLU A 489 -5.39 -30.78 -0.73
N THR A 490 -5.63 -29.47 -0.79
CA THR A 490 -6.57 -28.77 0.10
C THR A 490 -7.98 -29.38 0.01
N PHE A 491 -8.51 -29.59 -1.20
CA PHE A 491 -9.78 -30.26 -1.42
C PHE A 491 -9.82 -31.69 -0.85
N LYS A 492 -8.75 -32.47 -1.04
CA LYS A 492 -8.63 -33.85 -0.52
C LYS A 492 -8.65 -33.86 1.01
N ASN A 493 -7.90 -32.97 1.64
CA ASN A 493 -7.83 -32.85 3.10
C ASN A 493 -9.17 -32.40 3.71
N SER A 494 -9.79 -31.37 3.14
CA SER A 494 -11.13 -30.89 3.52
C SER A 494 -12.17 -32.00 3.35
N THR A 495 -12.16 -32.72 2.23
CA THR A 495 -13.07 -33.83 1.94
C THR A 495 -12.92 -34.96 2.95
N ARG A 496 -11.68 -35.41 3.21
CA ARG A 496 -11.39 -36.47 4.18
C ARG A 496 -11.97 -36.11 5.54
N LYS A 497 -11.70 -34.90 6.02
CA LYS A 497 -12.17 -34.41 7.32
C LYS A 497 -13.70 -34.38 7.38
N ILE A 498 -14.36 -33.72 6.44
CA ILE A 498 -15.82 -33.54 6.45
C ILE A 498 -16.56 -34.88 6.40
N ILE A 499 -16.15 -35.79 5.50
CA ILE A 499 -16.82 -37.08 5.33
C ILE A 499 -16.56 -37.99 6.54
N LYS A 500 -15.33 -38.03 7.04
CA LYS A 500 -14.97 -38.81 8.23
C LYS A 500 -15.74 -38.31 9.45
N ASP A 501 -15.74 -37.00 9.71
CA ASP A 501 -16.48 -36.40 10.83
C ASP A 501 -17.98 -36.70 10.73
N ALA A 502 -18.54 -36.71 9.51
CA ALA A 502 -19.95 -37.05 9.30
C ALA A 502 -20.27 -38.52 9.63
N PHE A 503 -19.39 -39.47 9.29
CA PHE A 503 -19.59 -40.87 9.68
C PHE A 503 -19.30 -41.12 11.17
N ASP A 504 -18.27 -40.47 11.72
CA ASP A 504 -17.84 -40.62 13.11
C ASP A 504 -18.96 -40.24 14.10
N GLN A 505 -19.84 -39.30 13.74
CA GLN A 505 -21.04 -38.95 14.50
C GLN A 505 -21.99 -40.13 14.75
N TYR A 506 -21.95 -41.18 13.92
CA TYR A 506 -22.82 -42.35 14.02
C TYR A 506 -22.11 -43.59 14.59
N LYS A 507 -20.82 -43.53 14.93
CA LYS A 507 -20.10 -44.69 15.52
C LYS A 507 -20.75 -45.23 16.79
N THR A 508 -21.43 -44.38 17.55
CA THR A 508 -22.10 -44.75 18.81
C THR A 508 -23.28 -45.70 18.62
N ILE A 509 -23.90 -45.69 17.44
CA ILE A 509 -25.03 -46.56 17.08
C ILE A 509 -24.59 -47.80 16.26
N GLU A 510 -23.28 -48.03 16.11
CA GLU A 510 -22.78 -49.24 15.45
C GLU A 510 -22.83 -50.45 16.38
N ASN A 511 -23.30 -51.57 15.86
CA ASN A 511 -23.24 -52.85 16.54
C ASN A 511 -21.80 -53.39 16.60
N LYS A 512 -21.30 -53.55 17.82
CA LYS A 512 -19.94 -54.06 18.09
C LYS A 512 -19.80 -55.57 17.86
N LYS A 513 -20.90 -56.31 17.78
CA LYS A 513 -20.89 -57.76 17.55
C LYS A 513 -21.34 -58.03 16.12
N ASP A 514 -20.56 -58.82 15.39
CA ASP A 514 -20.96 -59.28 14.08
C ASP A 514 -22.12 -60.27 14.17
N PHE A 515 -22.98 -60.22 13.14
CA PHE A 515 -24.09 -61.14 12.97
C PHE A 515 -24.18 -61.58 11.51
N THR A 516 -24.44 -62.88 11.31
CA THR A 516 -24.57 -63.50 9.98
C THR A 516 -26.01 -63.47 9.46
N ASN A 517 -26.98 -63.27 10.35
CA ASN A 517 -28.40 -63.16 10.03
C ASN A 517 -28.78 -61.75 9.54
N VAL A 518 -28.32 -61.34 8.35
CA VAL A 518 -28.67 -60.04 7.75
C VAL A 518 -30.03 -60.12 7.05
N ASP A 519 -30.86 -59.08 7.17
CA ASP A 519 -32.09 -58.93 6.38
C ASP A 519 -31.77 -58.27 5.02
N ASP A 520 -31.60 -59.10 3.99
CA ASP A 520 -31.24 -58.63 2.63
C ASP A 520 -32.24 -57.62 2.05
N ARG A 521 -33.49 -57.60 2.54
CA ARG A 521 -34.55 -56.71 2.04
C ARG A 521 -34.38 -55.25 2.45
N ILE A 522 -33.56 -54.96 3.46
CA ILE A 522 -33.42 -53.60 4.02
C ILE A 522 -31.96 -53.14 4.13
N ILE A 523 -31.04 -53.80 3.41
CA ILE A 523 -29.67 -53.31 3.28
C ILE A 523 -29.72 -51.99 2.53
N SER A 524 -29.22 -50.93 3.17
CA SER A 524 -29.13 -49.59 2.57
C SER A 524 -27.68 -49.31 2.20
N SER A 525 -27.43 -48.88 0.96
CA SER A 525 -26.12 -48.41 0.52
C SER A 525 -26.09 -46.89 0.43
N ILE A 526 -24.99 -46.31 0.91
CA ILE A 526 -24.65 -44.91 0.73
C ILE A 526 -23.42 -44.88 -0.14
N ASN A 527 -23.56 -44.29 -1.31
CA ASN A 527 -22.48 -44.15 -2.27
C ASN A 527 -22.00 -42.70 -2.33
N GLY A 528 -20.77 -42.55 -2.79
CA GLY A 528 -20.22 -41.28 -3.25
C GLY A 528 -20.97 -40.67 -4.44
N GLU A 529 -20.48 -39.55 -4.95
CA GLU A 529 -21.09 -38.80 -6.03
C GLU A 529 -20.03 -38.18 -6.95
N VAL A 530 -20.47 -37.85 -8.17
CA VAL A 530 -19.67 -37.16 -9.19
C VAL A 530 -20.34 -35.84 -9.50
N ILE A 531 -19.55 -34.77 -9.66
CA ILE A 531 -20.05 -33.49 -10.16
C ILE A 531 -19.11 -32.90 -11.20
N VAL A 532 -19.68 -32.08 -12.07
CA VAL A 532 -18.95 -31.22 -12.99
C VAL A 532 -18.79 -29.86 -12.32
N SER A 533 -17.57 -29.34 -12.27
CA SER A 533 -17.25 -28.01 -11.71
C SER A 533 -16.43 -27.20 -12.69
N SER A 534 -16.33 -25.89 -12.46
CA SER A 534 -15.45 -25.03 -13.26
C SER A 534 -13.98 -25.37 -13.02
N LYS A 535 -13.20 -25.44 -14.12
CA LYS A 535 -11.74 -25.63 -14.06
C LYS A 535 -11.06 -24.53 -13.25
N SER A 536 -11.60 -23.31 -13.24
CA SER A 536 -11.04 -22.16 -12.51
C SER A 536 -10.85 -22.42 -11.00
N SER A 537 -11.67 -23.31 -10.43
CA SER A 537 -11.59 -23.67 -9.01
C SER A 537 -10.31 -24.39 -8.64
N PHE A 538 -9.65 -25.03 -9.61
CA PHE A 538 -8.48 -25.87 -9.40
C PHE A 538 -7.27 -25.43 -10.23
N THR A 539 -7.29 -24.29 -10.89
CA THR A 539 -6.12 -23.72 -11.60
C THR A 539 -5.51 -22.58 -10.82
N ASP A 540 -4.18 -22.44 -10.83
CA ASP A 540 -3.50 -21.29 -10.26
C ASP A 540 -3.77 -20.02 -11.09
N ASN A 541 -3.73 -18.86 -10.45
CA ASN A 541 -3.99 -17.53 -11.05
C ASN A 541 -5.38 -17.33 -11.70
N ASP A 542 -6.31 -18.29 -11.62
CA ASP A 542 -7.73 -18.09 -11.95
C ASP A 542 -8.56 -17.87 -10.67
N ILE A 543 -9.76 -17.30 -10.81
CA ILE A 543 -10.67 -17.00 -9.72
C ILE A 543 -11.41 -18.28 -9.31
N PRO A 544 -11.13 -18.84 -8.12
CA PRO A 544 -11.81 -20.04 -7.67
C PRO A 544 -13.24 -19.74 -7.23
N ASN A 545 -14.10 -20.75 -7.31
CA ASN A 545 -15.41 -20.66 -6.67
C ASN A 545 -15.25 -20.58 -5.14
N ILE A 546 -16.09 -19.80 -4.49
CA ILE A 546 -16.13 -19.72 -3.03
C ILE A 546 -16.37 -21.11 -2.45
N ASN A 547 -15.55 -21.52 -1.48
CA ASN A 547 -15.62 -22.83 -0.81
C ASN A 547 -15.53 -24.03 -1.77
N TYR A 548 -14.77 -23.90 -2.86
CA TYR A 548 -14.57 -24.97 -3.86
C TYR A 548 -14.14 -26.30 -3.23
N ASP A 549 -13.42 -26.24 -2.12
CA ASP A 549 -12.79 -27.38 -1.44
C ASP A 549 -13.74 -28.10 -0.46
N THR A 550 -14.81 -27.44 0.01
CA THR A 550 -15.70 -27.97 1.07
C THR A 550 -17.13 -28.22 0.63
N VAL A 551 -17.69 -27.42 -0.29
CA VAL A 551 -19.13 -27.44 -0.63
C VAL A 551 -19.59 -28.83 -1.08
N PHE A 552 -18.80 -29.52 -1.90
CA PHE A 552 -19.19 -30.82 -2.44
C PHE A 552 -19.21 -31.91 -1.36
N ALA A 553 -18.15 -32.02 -0.57
CA ALA A 553 -18.10 -32.96 0.55
C ALA A 553 -19.21 -32.69 1.58
N GLN A 554 -19.51 -31.42 1.86
CA GLN A 554 -20.58 -31.02 2.76
C GLN A 554 -21.97 -31.39 2.22
N SER A 555 -22.18 -31.29 0.90
CA SER A 555 -23.39 -31.77 0.24
C SER A 555 -23.59 -33.26 0.44
N ILE A 556 -22.55 -34.08 0.21
CA ILE A 556 -22.60 -35.54 0.43
C ILE A 556 -22.86 -35.86 1.91
N ALA A 557 -22.12 -35.23 2.82
CA ALA A 557 -22.30 -35.42 4.26
C ALA A 557 -23.74 -35.15 4.70
N ASN A 558 -24.34 -34.06 4.25
CA ASN A 558 -25.69 -33.67 4.68
C ASN A 558 -26.80 -34.42 3.93
N ARG A 559 -26.69 -34.58 2.62
CA ARG A 559 -27.76 -35.14 1.78
C ARG A 559 -27.73 -36.66 1.69
N LYS A 560 -26.57 -37.29 1.90
CA LYS A 560 -26.41 -38.75 1.84
C LYS A 560 -26.20 -39.31 3.25
N ILE A 561 -25.11 -38.97 3.92
CA ILE A 561 -24.73 -39.62 5.20
C ILE A 561 -25.76 -39.31 6.30
N LYS A 562 -25.95 -38.02 6.63
CA LYS A 562 -26.89 -37.56 7.67
C LYS A 562 -28.37 -37.73 7.29
N TYR A 563 -28.65 -38.11 6.05
CA TYR A 563 -30.00 -38.44 5.63
C TYR A 563 -30.25 -39.95 5.71
N PHE A 564 -29.43 -40.78 5.05
CA PHE A 564 -29.69 -42.22 4.93
C PHE A 564 -29.43 -42.99 6.22
N ILE A 565 -28.43 -42.64 7.03
CA ILE A 565 -28.15 -43.37 8.28
C ILE A 565 -29.35 -43.30 9.24
N PRO A 566 -29.88 -42.11 9.61
CA PRO A 566 -31.04 -42.03 10.48
C PRO A 566 -32.31 -42.63 9.86
N ASN A 567 -32.52 -42.45 8.54
CA ASN A 567 -33.66 -43.04 7.84
C ASN A 567 -33.60 -44.59 7.78
N SER A 568 -32.42 -45.21 7.93
CA SER A 568 -32.33 -46.68 7.98
C SER A 568 -33.09 -47.27 9.18
N PHE A 569 -33.22 -46.54 10.29
CA PHE A 569 -34.03 -46.95 11.44
C PHE A 569 -35.52 -47.01 11.10
N LEU A 570 -36.00 -46.14 10.20
CA LEU A 570 -37.36 -46.24 9.70
C LEU A 570 -37.55 -47.56 8.95
N LEU A 571 -36.61 -47.95 8.10
CA LEU A 571 -36.70 -49.23 7.38
C LEU A 571 -36.60 -50.43 8.34
N ALA A 572 -35.85 -50.26 9.43
CA ALA A 572 -35.62 -51.31 10.41
C ALA A 572 -36.76 -51.53 11.41
N ARG A 573 -37.64 -50.54 11.63
CA ARG A 573 -38.72 -50.61 12.64
C ARG A 573 -39.60 -51.84 12.45
N THR A 574 -39.92 -52.52 13.55
CA THR A 574 -40.89 -53.62 13.59
C THR A 574 -42.26 -53.12 14.03
N ASP A 575 -42.27 -52.18 14.97
CA ASP A 575 -43.47 -51.61 15.57
C ASP A 575 -43.39 -50.09 15.53
N LYS A 576 -44.55 -49.43 15.45
CA LYS A 576 -44.66 -47.97 15.41
C LYS A 576 -45.79 -47.50 16.31
N TYR A 577 -45.46 -46.56 17.19
CA TYR A 577 -46.38 -45.87 18.07
C TYR A 577 -46.24 -44.35 17.93
N LEU A 578 -47.34 -43.63 18.14
CA LEU A 578 -47.38 -42.17 18.17
C LEU A 578 -48.06 -41.73 19.46
N ILE A 579 -47.38 -40.95 20.31
CA ILE A 579 -47.93 -40.50 21.59
C ILE A 579 -47.80 -38.99 21.77
N GLU A 580 -48.57 -38.45 22.72
CA GLU A 580 -48.42 -37.05 23.14
C GLU A 580 -47.09 -36.82 23.88
N ARG A 581 -46.46 -35.67 23.65
CA ARG A 581 -45.18 -35.30 24.27
C ARG A 581 -45.18 -35.42 25.79
N ILE A 582 -46.30 -35.06 26.44
CA ILE A 582 -46.43 -35.11 27.90
C ILE A 582 -46.37 -36.54 28.46
N ARG A 583 -46.67 -37.55 27.64
CA ARG A 583 -46.68 -38.97 28.01
C ARG A 583 -45.39 -39.70 27.61
N LEU A 584 -44.35 -38.98 27.18
CA LEU A 584 -43.12 -39.61 26.69
C LEU A 584 -42.49 -40.55 27.71
N ILE A 585 -42.35 -40.11 28.97
CA ILE A 585 -41.73 -40.91 30.02
C ILE A 585 -42.59 -42.14 30.31
N ASP A 586 -43.90 -41.98 30.47
CA ASP A 586 -44.83 -43.09 30.70
C ASP A 586 -44.76 -44.13 29.56
N GLY A 587 -44.68 -43.66 28.30
CA GLY A 587 -44.51 -44.52 27.13
C GLY A 587 -43.18 -45.28 27.15
N LEU A 588 -42.08 -44.62 27.52
CA LEU A 588 -40.77 -45.27 27.67
C LEU A 588 -40.78 -46.28 28.81
N GLU A 589 -41.43 -46.01 29.94
CA GLU A 589 -41.57 -46.95 31.07
C GLU A 589 -42.40 -48.19 30.68
N ARG A 590 -43.41 -48.00 29.84
CA ARG A 590 -44.23 -49.11 29.32
C ARG A 590 -43.42 -50.01 28.38
N ILE A 591 -42.59 -49.44 27.51
CA ILE A 591 -41.76 -50.18 26.57
C ILE A 591 -40.53 -50.82 27.26
N ILE A 592 -39.93 -50.11 28.23
CA ILE A 592 -38.65 -50.44 28.87
C ILE A 592 -38.87 -50.73 30.37
N LYS A 593 -39.21 -51.99 30.71
CA LYS A 593 -39.28 -52.43 32.12
C LYS A 593 -37.90 -52.58 32.78
N ASP A 594 -36.96 -53.24 32.09
CA ASP A 594 -35.55 -53.33 32.49
C ASP A 594 -34.67 -52.59 31.46
N PRO A 595 -33.94 -51.53 31.84
CA PRO A 595 -33.06 -50.78 30.95
C PRO A 595 -31.75 -51.51 30.60
N LYS A 596 -31.42 -52.62 31.28
CA LYS A 596 -30.16 -53.33 31.07
C LYS A 596 -30.07 -53.87 29.64
N GLY A 597 -29.04 -53.45 28.91
CA GLY A 597 -28.77 -53.90 27.54
C GLY A 597 -29.60 -53.20 26.46
N LYS A 598 -30.51 -52.29 26.82
CA LYS A 598 -31.33 -51.50 25.91
C LYS A 598 -30.68 -50.17 25.56
N VAL A 599 -31.16 -49.55 24.49
CA VAL A 599 -30.73 -48.24 24.00
C VAL A 599 -31.91 -47.50 23.39
N ILE A 600 -31.92 -46.18 23.55
CA ILE A 600 -32.87 -45.27 22.93
C ILE A 600 -32.09 -44.39 21.95
N VAL A 601 -32.32 -44.57 20.66
CA VAL A 601 -31.74 -43.71 19.62
C VAL A 601 -32.72 -42.58 19.33
N ALA A 602 -32.38 -41.36 19.74
CA ALA A 602 -33.19 -40.17 19.54
C ALA A 602 -32.70 -39.39 18.32
N ILE A 603 -33.59 -39.18 17.34
CA ILE A 603 -33.28 -38.42 16.13
C ILE A 603 -33.75 -36.98 16.31
N GLY A 604 -32.79 -36.06 16.36
CA GLY A 604 -33.06 -34.62 16.49
C GLY A 604 -34.10 -34.25 17.55
N PRO A 605 -33.96 -34.68 18.82
CA PRO A 605 -34.94 -34.36 19.86
C PRO A 605 -34.92 -32.86 20.18
N GLY A 606 -36.11 -32.27 20.33
CA GLY A 606 -36.29 -30.88 20.75
C GLY A 606 -35.80 -30.62 22.17
N TYR A 607 -35.58 -29.35 22.51
CA TYR A 607 -35.03 -28.95 23.81
C TYR A 607 -35.83 -29.50 25.00
N ASP A 608 -37.14 -29.30 24.99
CA ASP A 608 -38.04 -29.77 26.07
C ASP A 608 -37.97 -31.29 26.22
N THR A 609 -37.90 -32.02 25.11
CA THR A 609 -37.82 -33.48 25.11
C THR A 609 -36.50 -33.97 25.70
N LYS A 610 -35.39 -33.30 25.36
CA LYS A 610 -34.09 -33.61 25.93
C LYS A 610 -34.09 -33.42 27.44
N GLN A 611 -34.70 -32.35 27.92
CA GLN A 611 -34.79 -32.06 29.35
C GLN A 611 -35.62 -33.13 30.09
N LEU A 612 -36.78 -33.50 29.55
CA LEU A 612 -37.63 -34.56 30.12
C LEU A 612 -36.89 -35.89 30.26
N ILE A 613 -36.12 -36.31 29.25
CA ILE A 613 -35.36 -37.57 29.31
C ILE A 613 -34.15 -37.43 30.25
N ALA A 614 -33.49 -36.27 30.29
CA ALA A 614 -32.33 -36.04 31.15
C ALA A 614 -32.68 -36.07 32.65
N GLU A 615 -33.91 -35.72 33.02
CA GLU A 615 -34.45 -35.80 34.38
C GLU A 615 -35.01 -37.20 34.73
N SER A 616 -35.00 -38.13 33.76
CA SER A 616 -35.54 -39.49 33.91
C SER A 616 -34.45 -40.56 34.10
N LYS A 617 -34.87 -41.78 34.47
CA LYS A 617 -34.01 -42.97 34.57
C LYS A 617 -33.40 -43.44 33.23
N PHE A 618 -33.82 -42.86 32.10
CA PHE A 618 -33.40 -43.27 30.76
C PHE A 618 -32.20 -42.48 30.20
N LYS A 619 -31.69 -41.49 30.94
CA LYS A 619 -30.56 -40.65 30.54
C LYS A 619 -29.34 -41.45 30.05
N ASP A 620 -28.96 -42.50 30.77
CA ASP A 620 -27.72 -43.26 30.50
C ASP A 620 -27.82 -44.22 29.31
N ILE A 621 -29.04 -44.43 28.78
CA ILE A 621 -29.29 -45.29 27.61
C ILE A 621 -29.70 -44.49 26.37
N LEU A 622 -29.73 -43.15 26.46
CA LEU A 622 -30.05 -42.26 25.35
C LEU A 622 -28.82 -42.02 24.47
N ILE A 623 -28.98 -42.20 23.16
CA ILE A 623 -28.02 -41.80 22.13
C ILE A 623 -28.70 -40.82 21.20
N GLU A 624 -28.18 -39.61 21.13
CA GLU A 624 -28.66 -38.60 20.21
C GLU A 624 -27.90 -38.68 18.89
N ILE A 625 -28.64 -38.72 17.77
CA ILE A 625 -28.04 -38.65 16.44
C ILE A 625 -28.63 -37.49 15.62
N PRO A 626 -27.79 -36.78 14.85
CA PRO A 626 -28.28 -35.74 13.95
C PRO A 626 -29.01 -36.36 12.75
N SER A 627 -29.87 -35.58 12.12
CA SER A 627 -30.54 -35.93 10.86
C SER A 627 -30.83 -34.67 10.06
N THR A 628 -30.67 -34.74 8.75
CA THR A 628 -31.13 -33.70 7.83
C THR A 628 -32.58 -33.88 7.39
N ASN A 629 -33.19 -35.03 7.72
CA ASN A 629 -34.62 -35.25 7.52
C ASN A 629 -35.42 -34.72 8.71
N ASN A 630 -35.90 -33.48 8.60
CA ASN A 630 -36.69 -32.82 9.66
C ASN A 630 -37.98 -33.56 10.05
N ARG A 631 -38.50 -34.46 9.20
CA ARG A 631 -39.69 -35.27 9.53
C ARG A 631 -39.43 -36.26 10.65
N LEU A 632 -38.17 -36.63 10.87
CA LEU A 632 -37.75 -37.55 11.92
C LEU A 632 -37.48 -36.88 13.27
N ASN A 633 -37.52 -35.55 13.35
CA ASN A 633 -37.28 -34.84 14.61
C ASN A 633 -38.31 -35.25 15.66
N ASP A 634 -37.86 -35.40 16.91
CA ASP A 634 -38.63 -35.95 18.03
C ASP A 634 -39.15 -37.38 17.77
N THR A 635 -38.32 -38.23 17.13
CA THR A 635 -38.57 -39.67 17.00
C THR A 635 -37.53 -40.46 17.78
N PHE A 636 -38.01 -41.46 18.52
CA PHE A 636 -37.20 -42.33 19.37
C PHE A 636 -37.27 -43.77 18.86
N PHE A 637 -36.14 -44.42 18.69
CA PHE A 637 -36.06 -45.84 18.37
C PHE A 637 -35.54 -46.60 19.58
N ILE A 638 -36.35 -47.52 20.10
CA ILE A 638 -36.06 -48.31 21.28
C ILE A 638 -35.76 -49.74 20.86
N LEU A 639 -34.59 -50.24 21.25
CA LEU A 639 -34.09 -51.55 20.85
C LEU A 639 -33.03 -52.08 21.84
N ASP A 640 -32.70 -53.36 21.72
CA ASP A 640 -31.53 -53.92 22.39
C ASP A 640 -30.24 -53.45 21.68
N LYS A 641 -29.15 -53.27 22.43
CA LYS A 641 -27.83 -52.94 21.87
C LYS A 641 -27.32 -53.96 20.85
N ARG A 642 -27.79 -55.23 20.94
CA ARG A 642 -27.45 -56.31 19.99
C ARG A 642 -28.18 -56.20 18.65
N ASP A 643 -29.22 -55.38 18.57
CA ASP A 643 -30.06 -55.19 17.38
C ASP A 643 -29.71 -53.91 16.62
N LEU A 644 -28.74 -53.14 17.10
CA LEU A 644 -28.18 -51.99 16.38
C LEU A 644 -27.66 -52.41 14.99
N PRO A 645 -27.61 -51.48 14.02
CA PRO A 645 -27.11 -51.77 12.69
C PRO A 645 -25.60 -52.04 12.70
N LYS A 646 -25.15 -52.87 11.76
CA LYS A 646 -23.73 -53.01 11.44
C LYS A 646 -23.39 -52.13 10.24
N PHE A 647 -22.26 -51.44 10.34
CA PHE A 647 -21.71 -50.62 9.27
C PHE A 647 -20.56 -51.36 8.60
N ASP A 648 -20.52 -51.31 7.27
CA ASP A 648 -19.53 -52.02 6.46
C ASP A 648 -19.13 -51.18 5.24
N SER A 649 -17.83 -50.97 5.06
CA SER A 649 -17.28 -50.23 3.93
C SER A 649 -16.69 -51.19 2.90
N LYS A 650 -17.17 -51.11 1.66
CA LYS A 650 -16.68 -51.96 0.57
C LYS A 650 -15.60 -51.25 -0.25
N GLU A 651 -14.63 -52.03 -0.70
CA GLU A 651 -13.66 -51.56 -1.69
C GLU A 651 -14.32 -51.36 -3.05
N LEU A 652 -13.85 -50.34 -3.78
CA LEU A 652 -14.28 -50.05 -5.13
C LEU A 652 -13.67 -51.06 -6.11
N LEU A 653 -14.32 -51.26 -7.26
CA LEU A 653 -13.77 -52.10 -8.31
C LEU A 653 -12.52 -51.43 -8.91
N GLN A 654 -11.46 -52.19 -9.15
CA GLN A 654 -10.22 -51.65 -9.73
C GLN A 654 -10.46 -50.89 -11.04
N LYS A 655 -11.40 -51.37 -11.87
CA LYS A 655 -11.83 -50.69 -13.10
C LYS A 655 -12.34 -49.27 -12.87
N GLU A 656 -13.02 -49.01 -11.76
CA GLU A 656 -13.53 -47.67 -11.41
C GLU A 656 -12.40 -46.77 -10.89
N ILE A 657 -11.46 -47.34 -10.13
CA ILE A 657 -10.27 -46.65 -9.64
C ILE A 657 -9.43 -46.17 -10.84
N ASP A 658 -9.16 -47.06 -11.78
CA ASP A 658 -8.34 -46.78 -12.95
C ASP A 658 -9.03 -45.81 -13.92
N LYS A 659 -10.35 -45.94 -14.12
CA LYS A 659 -11.13 -45.06 -15.03
C LYS A 659 -10.99 -43.58 -14.67
N PHE A 660 -10.96 -43.25 -13.38
CA PHE A 660 -10.98 -41.87 -12.90
C PHE A 660 -9.70 -41.45 -12.18
N GLY A 661 -8.69 -42.32 -12.10
CA GLY A 661 -7.46 -42.05 -11.34
C GLY A 661 -7.72 -41.78 -9.86
N LEU A 662 -8.62 -42.56 -9.23
CA LEU A 662 -9.03 -42.33 -7.84
C LEU A 662 -7.89 -42.55 -6.85
N THR A 663 -7.68 -41.57 -5.98
CA THR A 663 -6.69 -41.64 -4.89
C THR A 663 -7.35 -41.95 -3.55
N PRO A 664 -6.80 -42.87 -2.74
CA PRO A 664 -7.35 -43.19 -1.42
C PRO A 664 -7.14 -42.02 -0.45
N LEU A 665 -8.19 -41.69 0.32
CA LEU A 665 -8.19 -40.65 1.34
C LEU A 665 -8.30 -41.20 2.76
N ASP A 666 -9.07 -42.28 2.95
CA ASP A 666 -9.24 -42.90 4.27
C ASP A 666 -9.51 -44.41 4.15
N ASP A 667 -8.69 -45.20 4.84
CA ASP A 667 -8.76 -46.67 4.82
C ASP A 667 -9.95 -47.23 5.61
N THR A 668 -10.43 -46.51 6.63
CA THR A 668 -11.53 -46.98 7.49
C THR A 668 -12.83 -47.01 6.71
N TYR A 669 -13.09 -45.94 5.96
CA TYR A 669 -14.32 -45.80 5.18
C TYR A 669 -14.16 -46.22 3.71
N LYS A 670 -12.95 -46.60 3.29
CA LYS A 670 -12.60 -46.88 1.89
C LYS A 670 -13.01 -45.70 1.01
N LEU A 671 -12.61 -44.51 1.43
CA LEU A 671 -12.93 -43.24 0.80
C LEU A 671 -11.87 -42.89 -0.24
N TYR A 672 -12.31 -42.54 -1.45
CA TYR A 672 -11.46 -42.13 -2.56
C TYR A 672 -11.90 -40.79 -3.13
N SER A 673 -10.98 -40.08 -3.77
CA SER A 673 -11.29 -38.88 -4.53
C SER A 673 -10.38 -38.67 -5.73
N ALA A 674 -10.89 -37.93 -6.71
CA ALA A 674 -10.11 -37.41 -7.83
C ALA A 674 -10.66 -36.08 -8.31
N VAL A 675 -9.79 -35.27 -8.90
CA VAL A 675 -10.14 -34.09 -9.70
C VAL A 675 -9.53 -34.31 -11.07
N VAL A 676 -10.37 -34.43 -12.10
CA VAL A 676 -9.95 -34.82 -13.45
C VAL A 676 -10.22 -33.68 -14.42
N ASP A 677 -9.18 -33.26 -15.16
CA ASP A 677 -9.33 -32.31 -16.26
C ASP A 677 -9.87 -33.03 -17.51
N ILE A 678 -11.16 -32.85 -17.77
CA ILE A 678 -11.83 -33.46 -18.94
C ILE A 678 -11.53 -32.72 -20.25
N ASN A 679 -10.75 -31.64 -20.22
CA ASN A 679 -10.39 -30.89 -21.42
C ASN A 679 -9.14 -31.43 -22.11
N LEU A 680 -8.43 -32.37 -21.48
CA LEU A 680 -7.28 -33.07 -22.06
C LEU A 680 -7.74 -34.15 -23.04
N GLU A 681 -6.98 -34.37 -24.13
CA GLU A 681 -7.32 -35.37 -25.16
C GLU A 681 -7.42 -36.79 -24.60
N GLU A 682 -6.60 -37.12 -23.60
CA GLU A 682 -6.65 -38.41 -22.90
C GLU A 682 -7.98 -38.66 -22.16
N ASN A 683 -8.69 -37.61 -21.76
CA ASN A 683 -9.95 -37.68 -21.01
C ASN A 683 -11.18 -37.40 -21.89
N LYS A 684 -11.04 -37.42 -23.23
CA LYS A 684 -12.12 -37.12 -24.18
C LYS A 684 -13.36 -38.00 -24.00
N ALA A 685 -13.18 -39.29 -23.70
CA ALA A 685 -14.30 -40.19 -23.43
C ALA A 685 -15.10 -39.78 -22.18
N LEU A 686 -14.43 -39.29 -21.13
CA LEU A 686 -15.08 -38.76 -19.93
C LEU A 686 -15.81 -37.45 -20.23
N LYS A 687 -15.24 -36.62 -21.11
CA LYS A 687 -15.91 -35.40 -21.58
C LYS A 687 -17.22 -35.74 -22.28
N GLU A 688 -17.24 -36.70 -23.19
CA GLU A 688 -18.47 -37.11 -23.89
C GLU A 688 -19.53 -37.70 -22.94
N GLU A 689 -19.12 -38.43 -21.91
CA GLU A 689 -20.03 -39.04 -20.92
C GLU A 689 -20.66 -38.02 -19.97
N PHE A 690 -19.92 -36.98 -19.56
CA PHE A 690 -20.34 -36.03 -18.52
C PHE A 690 -20.54 -34.59 -19.02
N SER A 691 -20.45 -34.34 -20.32
CA SER A 691 -20.65 -33.00 -20.87
C SER A 691 -22.07 -32.49 -20.62
N THR A 692 -22.13 -31.24 -20.15
CA THR A 692 -23.35 -30.43 -20.12
C THR A 692 -23.47 -29.61 -21.41
N ASN A 693 -24.69 -29.24 -21.84
CA ASN A 693 -24.95 -28.41 -23.03
C ASN A 693 -24.29 -27.00 -23.02
N ASP A 694 -23.48 -26.68 -22.01
CA ASP A 694 -22.86 -25.39 -21.79
C ASP A 694 -21.39 -25.42 -22.24
N GLU A 695 -21.17 -25.18 -23.54
CA GLU A 695 -19.86 -25.28 -24.20
C GLU A 695 -18.89 -24.13 -23.85
N LYS A 696 -19.35 -23.12 -23.09
CA LYS A 696 -18.62 -21.85 -22.94
C LYS A 696 -17.54 -21.84 -21.86
N GLU A 697 -17.50 -22.82 -20.96
CA GLU A 697 -16.56 -22.80 -19.83
C GLU A 697 -15.85 -24.15 -19.67
N LEU A 698 -14.53 -24.11 -19.46
CA LEU A 698 -13.74 -25.31 -19.19
C LEU A 698 -14.15 -25.92 -17.85
N LYS A 699 -14.34 -27.24 -17.85
CA LYS A 699 -14.82 -27.97 -16.68
C LYS A 699 -13.83 -29.01 -16.19
N VAL A 700 -13.96 -29.37 -14.92
CA VAL A 700 -13.28 -30.51 -14.29
C VAL A 700 -14.33 -31.44 -13.68
N LEU A 701 -14.03 -32.73 -13.63
CA LEU A 701 -14.82 -33.69 -12.87
C LEU A 701 -14.26 -33.79 -11.46
N ILE A 702 -15.15 -33.66 -10.47
CA ILE A 702 -14.82 -33.87 -9.06
C ILE A 702 -15.51 -35.14 -8.61
N LEU A 703 -14.72 -36.07 -8.07
CA LEU A 703 -15.18 -37.38 -7.61
C LEU A 703 -14.92 -37.51 -6.11
N ILE A 704 -15.95 -37.91 -5.37
CA ILE A 704 -15.84 -38.41 -4.00
C ILE A 704 -16.54 -39.76 -4.00
N SER A 705 -15.79 -40.85 -3.86
CA SER A 705 -16.29 -42.21 -4.07
C SER A 705 -16.04 -43.08 -2.84
N PHE A 706 -17.09 -43.78 -2.40
CA PHE A 706 -17.09 -44.81 -1.36
C PHE A 706 -18.37 -45.64 -1.48
N ILE A 707 -18.39 -46.83 -0.89
CA ILE A 707 -19.60 -47.66 -0.74
C ILE A 707 -19.72 -48.03 0.73
N PHE A 708 -20.71 -47.45 1.40
CA PHE A 708 -21.00 -47.71 2.81
C PHE A 708 -22.34 -48.42 2.95
N LEU A 709 -22.34 -49.57 3.60
CA LEU A 709 -23.51 -50.42 3.78
C LEU A 709 -24.01 -50.35 5.22
N ILE A 710 -25.32 -50.19 5.36
CA ILE A 710 -26.03 -50.31 6.63
C ILE A 710 -26.77 -51.63 6.62
N LYS A 711 -26.35 -52.54 7.49
CA LYS A 711 -26.89 -53.89 7.60
C LYS A 711 -27.67 -54.03 8.90
N TRP A 712 -28.85 -54.65 8.80
CA TRP A 712 -29.73 -54.89 9.94
C TRP A 712 -30.00 -56.38 10.09
N LYS A 713 -30.17 -56.83 11.32
CA LYS A 713 -30.47 -58.22 11.64
C LYS A 713 -31.90 -58.58 11.22
N LYS A 714 -32.17 -59.80 10.76
CA LYS A 714 -33.52 -60.20 10.32
C LYS A 714 -34.52 -60.37 11.46
N ASP A 715 -34.08 -60.87 12.59
CA ASP A 715 -34.88 -61.08 13.81
C ASP A 715 -34.75 -59.91 14.81
N ARG A 716 -34.34 -58.73 14.33
CA ARG A 716 -34.25 -57.50 15.14
C ARG A 716 -35.61 -57.10 15.70
N LYS A 717 -35.60 -56.43 16.84
CA LYS A 717 -36.80 -55.79 17.38
C LYS A 717 -36.53 -54.31 17.63
N VAL A 718 -37.24 -53.46 16.89
CA VAL A 718 -37.02 -52.01 16.88
C VAL A 718 -38.36 -51.31 16.96
N ILE A 719 -38.66 -50.75 18.13
CA ILE A 719 -39.90 -50.03 18.38
C ILE A 719 -39.65 -48.54 18.07
N MET A 720 -40.41 -48.00 17.12
CA MET A 720 -40.42 -46.56 16.82
C MET A 720 -41.49 -45.86 17.66
N LEU A 721 -41.07 -44.88 18.46
CA LEU A 721 -41.95 -44.01 19.23
C LEU A 721 -41.83 -42.57 18.70
N GLY A 722 -42.86 -42.13 17.98
CA GLY A 722 -42.97 -40.76 17.51
C GLY A 722 -43.73 -39.90 18.51
N LEU A 723 -43.41 -38.60 18.57
CA LEU A 723 -44.20 -37.61 19.29
C LEU A 723 -45.13 -36.83 18.35
N THR A 724 -46.32 -36.51 18.86
CA THR A 724 -47.25 -35.60 18.18
C THR A 724 -46.63 -34.21 18.03
N SER A 725 -46.96 -33.56 16.92
CA SER A 725 -46.54 -32.19 16.63
C SER A 725 -47.77 -31.35 16.31
N PRO A 726 -47.90 -30.14 16.91
CA PRO A 726 -49.00 -29.23 16.56
C PRO A 726 -48.85 -28.69 15.13
N TYR A 727 -47.67 -28.86 14.50
CA TYR A 727 -47.34 -28.32 13.19
C TYR A 727 -47.41 -29.34 12.06
N GLN A 728 -47.48 -30.65 12.35
CA GLN A 728 -47.45 -31.72 11.34
C GLN A 728 -48.29 -32.92 11.79
N GLU A 729 -49.19 -33.37 10.90
CA GLU A 729 -49.92 -34.63 11.08
C GLU A 729 -48.97 -35.84 10.93
N ARG A 730 -48.87 -36.68 11.96
CA ARG A 730 -47.92 -37.81 12.04
C ARG A 730 -48.59 -39.19 12.12
N GLY A 731 -49.91 -39.23 12.07
CA GLY A 731 -50.75 -40.44 12.16
C GLY A 731 -51.74 -40.37 13.34
N ILE A 732 -52.34 -41.51 13.66
CA ILE A 732 -53.31 -41.67 14.76
C ILE A 732 -52.54 -41.81 16.08
N VAL A 733 -52.97 -41.07 17.11
CA VAL A 733 -52.36 -41.09 18.45
C VAL A 733 -52.78 -42.37 19.18
N ASN A 734 -51.79 -43.09 19.71
CA ASN A 734 -51.96 -44.28 20.53
C ASN A 734 -52.18 -43.93 22.00
N THR A 735 -52.92 -44.78 22.70
CA THR A 735 -53.05 -44.77 24.17
C THR A 735 -51.86 -45.51 24.80
N ILE A 736 -51.61 -45.32 26.11
CA ILE A 736 -50.45 -45.96 26.76
C ILE A 736 -50.59 -47.49 26.78
N GLU A 737 -51.82 -47.97 26.82
CA GLU A 737 -52.19 -49.37 26.84
C GLU A 737 -51.85 -50.09 25.53
N ASP A 738 -51.80 -49.36 24.41
CA ASP A 738 -51.47 -49.88 23.08
C ASP A 738 -49.98 -50.22 22.92
N LEU A 739 -49.11 -49.67 23.78
CA LEU A 739 -47.66 -49.89 23.68
C LEU A 739 -47.29 -51.29 24.17
N SER A 740 -46.64 -52.05 23.30
CA SER A 740 -46.07 -53.35 23.61
C SER A 740 -44.69 -53.25 24.25
N GLU A 741 -44.38 -54.22 25.11
CA GLU A 741 -43.09 -54.31 25.76
C GLU A 741 -42.00 -54.79 24.80
N LEU A 742 -40.81 -54.19 24.91
CA LEU A 742 -39.61 -54.71 24.26
C LEU A 742 -39.11 -55.96 24.99
N ASN A 743 -39.69 -57.13 24.63
CA ASN A 743 -39.19 -58.48 24.97
C ASN A 743 -38.00 -58.89 24.13
#